data_AF-A0A3B6GUS8-F1
#
_entry.id   AF-A0A3B6GUS8-F1
#
_cell.length_a   1.000
_cell.length_b   1.000
_cell.length_c   1.000
_cell.angle_alpha   90.00
_cell.angle_beta   90.00
_cell.angle_gamma   90.00
#
_symmetry.space_group_name_H-M   'P 1'
#
loop_
_entity.id
_entity.type
_entity.pdbx_description
1 polymer ?
#
loop_
_entity_poly.entity_id
_entity_poly.type
_entity_poly.pdbx_seq_one_letter_code
_entity_poly.pdbx_strand_id
1 'polypeptide(L)'
;MSSLSRELVFLILQFLDEEKFKETVHKLEQESGFYFNVKYFEEKVHAGEWDEVERYLSGFTKVDDNRYSMKIFFEIRKQKYLEALDRHDRAKAVDILVKDLKVFSTFNEELYKEITQLLTLENFRENEQLSKYGDTKSARSIMLIELKKLIEANPLFREKLVFPTLKASRLRTLINQSLNWQHQLCKNPRPNPDIKTLFTDHTCSPPNGARTSPVSVPLAAVPKAGAAYQPLTGHAPFQPPPPAGPSLAGWMTSAAVSSSIQSAAVAASSMSVPPNQGMMKRPAISDYQSAESEQLMKRLRPAGHGIDEATYPAPTPQPSWSLDDLPRTVACTLSQGSNVTSMDFHPSRHTLLLVGSANGEFTLWEIGLRERLVSKPFKIWDMQACSAQFQSVLAKDSSMPINRVTWSPDGDLIGVAFAKHLIHLYAYQQPNEARQVLEIEAHSGGVNDIAFSRPNKQLCVVTCGDDKLIRVWDMHGQKIYSFEGHEAPVYSICPHHKETIQFIFSTSIDGKIKAWLYDNAGSRVDYDAPGKWCTTMLYSADGTRLFSCGTSKEGDSHLVEWNESEGSIKRTYSGFRKKASGVVQGVVQFDTAQNHILAAGEDNQIKFWDVDNTNMLTFIDADGGLPGLPRLRFNKEGNLLAVTTVDNGFKILANSDGLRSLRAFGNRPFEAFRSPYEASAMKVSGAPVVAGISPNIGRMDNLDRNSPAKPSPILNGADPASRSIDIKPRISEEKPDKAKPWELMEVLNPQQFRVATLPETPDQTSKVVRLLYTNSGVGLLALGSNAIQRLWKWNRNEQNPSGKATASVVPQHWQPNSGLVMANDIGETPPEESVPCIALSKNDSYVMSACGGKVSLFNMMTFKVMTTFMPPPPASTFLAFHPQDNNIIAIGMEDSTIHIYNVRVDEVKIRLKGHQKRITGLAFSNSLHILVSSGADAQLCVWATDSWEKKKSVAIQMPAGKTPSGDTRVQFNSDQNRLLVVHETQIAIYDASKMERIYQWIPQGTLSAAISHASYSCNSQLVFAAFTDGNVAIFDADNLRLRCRIASSAYMSTTAINRPSFLVSRAR
;
A
#
# COMPACT_ATOMS: atom_id res chain seq x y z
N MET A 1 41.09 -12.11 -9.53
CA MET A 1 39.84 -12.57 -8.87
C MET A 1 38.65 -11.80 -9.43
N SER A 2 38.14 -12.15 -10.61
CA SER A 2 37.11 -11.35 -11.34
C SER A 2 35.67 -11.76 -11.06
N SER A 3 35.39 -12.38 -9.91
CA SER A 3 34.11 -13.04 -9.61
C SER A 3 33.62 -12.85 -8.16
N LEU A 4 34.22 -11.93 -7.40
CA LEU A 4 33.70 -11.50 -6.10
C LEU A 4 33.11 -10.10 -6.24
N SER A 5 31.98 -9.84 -5.59
CA SER A 5 31.40 -8.49 -5.54
C SER A 5 32.29 -7.55 -4.72
N ARG A 6 32.29 -6.25 -5.10
CA ARG A 6 33.01 -5.17 -4.39
C ARG A 6 32.68 -5.17 -2.89
N GLU A 7 31.42 -5.43 -2.55
CA GLU A 7 30.89 -5.51 -1.18
C GLU A 7 31.47 -6.68 -0.37
N LEU A 8 31.59 -7.88 -0.99
CA LEU A 8 32.15 -9.05 -0.32
C LEU A 8 33.65 -8.86 -0.03
N VAL A 9 34.39 -8.20 -0.92
CA VAL A 9 35.80 -7.86 -0.65
C VAL A 9 35.92 -6.88 0.53
N PHE A 10 35.06 -5.86 0.63
CA PHE A 10 35.04 -4.97 1.80
C PHE A 10 34.74 -5.71 3.12
N LEU A 11 33.79 -6.66 3.11
CA LEU A 11 33.48 -7.49 4.27
C LEU A 11 34.68 -8.38 4.69
N ILE A 12 35.41 -8.94 3.72
CA ILE A 12 36.61 -9.75 3.98
C ILE A 12 37.76 -8.87 4.51
N LEU A 13 37.99 -7.69 3.93
CA LEU A 13 38.99 -6.73 4.41
C LEU A 13 38.73 -6.32 5.86
N GLN A 14 37.48 -5.99 6.20
CA GLN A 14 37.08 -5.66 7.58
C GLN A 14 37.34 -6.84 8.53
N PHE A 15 36.97 -8.07 8.16
CA PHE A 15 37.18 -9.24 9.00
C PHE A 15 38.67 -9.55 9.22
N LEU A 16 39.50 -9.40 8.18
CA LEU A 16 40.94 -9.59 8.28
C LEU A 16 41.60 -8.53 9.17
N ASP A 17 41.11 -7.28 9.20
CA ASP A 17 41.59 -6.24 10.14
C ASP A 17 41.07 -6.48 11.57
N GLU A 18 39.79 -6.85 11.76
CA GLU A 18 39.22 -7.24 13.05
C GLU A 18 40.00 -8.41 13.70
N GLU A 19 40.42 -9.41 12.91
CA GLU A 19 41.27 -10.53 13.34
C GLU A 19 42.79 -10.26 13.23
N LYS A 20 43.19 -9.04 12.86
CA LYS A 20 44.58 -8.52 12.85
C LYS A 20 45.54 -9.15 11.82
N PHE A 21 45.02 -9.78 10.76
CA PHE A 21 45.78 -10.33 9.63
C PHE A 21 46.26 -9.22 8.65
N LYS A 22 46.97 -8.22 9.17
CA LYS A 22 47.34 -6.98 8.44
C LYS A 22 48.00 -7.20 7.08
N GLU A 23 48.95 -8.13 6.99
CA GLU A 23 49.63 -8.44 5.71
C GLU A 23 48.64 -8.94 4.65
N THR A 24 47.69 -9.79 5.04
CA THR A 24 46.60 -10.28 4.20
C THR A 24 45.61 -9.18 3.82
N VAL A 25 45.32 -8.22 4.72
CA VAL A 25 44.51 -7.03 4.42
C VAL A 25 45.15 -6.25 3.27
N HIS A 26 46.40 -5.81 3.42
CA HIS A 26 47.04 -4.92 2.44
C HIS A 26 47.33 -5.62 1.10
N LYS A 27 47.59 -6.93 1.12
CA LYS A 27 47.68 -7.74 -0.10
C LYS A 27 46.33 -7.86 -0.82
N LEU A 28 45.22 -8.02 -0.09
CA LEU A 28 43.87 -8.05 -0.70
C LEU A 28 43.42 -6.66 -1.20
N GLU A 29 43.81 -5.59 -0.52
CA GLU A 29 43.64 -4.21 -1.01
C GLU A 29 44.34 -4.03 -2.37
N GLN A 30 45.62 -4.44 -2.46
CA GLN A 30 46.42 -4.40 -3.70
C GLN A 30 45.84 -5.29 -4.81
N GLU A 31 45.53 -6.56 -4.54
CA GLU A 31 45.06 -7.52 -5.54
C GLU A 31 43.63 -7.26 -6.04
N SER A 32 42.81 -6.54 -5.25
CA SER A 32 41.45 -6.15 -5.65
C SER A 32 41.36 -4.76 -6.26
N GLY A 33 42.25 -3.84 -5.87
CA GLY A 33 42.25 -2.44 -6.33
C GLY A 33 41.00 -1.64 -5.94
N PHE A 34 40.17 -2.13 -4.99
CA PHE A 34 38.89 -1.53 -4.60
C PHE A 34 38.99 -0.46 -3.50
N TYR A 35 39.99 -0.56 -2.61
CA TYR A 35 40.20 0.37 -1.50
C TYR A 35 41.68 0.66 -1.30
N PHE A 36 42.04 1.94 -1.24
CA PHE A 36 43.41 2.39 -1.04
C PHE A 36 43.60 2.90 0.38
N ASN A 37 44.38 2.16 1.18
CA ASN A 37 44.59 2.43 2.59
C ASN A 37 45.68 3.48 2.78
N VAL A 38 45.26 4.75 2.75
CA VAL A 38 46.16 5.91 2.88
C VAL A 38 47.07 5.78 4.11
N LYS A 39 46.56 5.27 5.25
CA LYS A 39 47.37 5.11 6.48
C LYS A 39 48.52 4.11 6.31
N TYR A 40 48.28 2.97 5.65
CA TYR A 40 49.34 1.99 5.36
C TYR A 40 50.38 2.56 4.40
N PHE A 41 49.93 3.26 3.36
CA PHE A 41 50.81 3.96 2.42
C PHE A 41 51.67 5.02 3.13
N GLU A 42 51.09 5.82 4.02
CA GLU A 42 51.82 6.78 4.87
C GLU A 42 52.87 6.07 5.76
N GLU A 43 52.52 4.97 6.41
CA GLU A 43 53.44 4.19 7.26
C GLU A 43 54.66 3.71 6.45
N LYS A 44 54.44 3.15 5.26
CA LYS A 44 55.51 2.64 4.38
C LYS A 44 56.37 3.75 3.76
N VAL A 45 55.80 4.91 3.45
CA VAL A 45 56.56 6.10 3.01
C VAL A 45 57.43 6.66 4.14
N HIS A 46 56.92 6.75 5.38
CA HIS A 46 57.74 7.20 6.52
C HIS A 46 58.86 6.19 6.85
N ALA A 47 58.58 4.89 6.77
CA ALA A 47 59.60 3.83 6.92
C ALA A 47 60.64 3.88 5.78
N GLY A 48 60.24 4.29 4.57
CA GLY A 48 61.07 4.30 3.37
C GLY A 48 61.22 2.91 2.75
N GLU A 49 60.19 2.07 2.87
CA GLU A 49 60.12 0.76 2.24
C GLU A 49 59.71 0.92 0.76
N TRP A 50 60.53 1.62 -0.02
CA TRP A 50 60.18 2.14 -1.34
C TRP A 50 59.67 1.07 -2.32
N ASP A 51 60.22 -0.14 -2.26
CA ASP A 51 59.79 -1.25 -3.12
C ASP A 51 58.44 -1.88 -2.68
N GLU A 52 57.98 -1.63 -1.44
CA GLU A 52 56.60 -1.92 -1.01
C GLU A 52 55.65 -0.77 -1.38
N VAL A 53 56.11 0.49 -1.26
CA VAL A 53 55.33 1.67 -1.67
C VAL A 53 54.95 1.59 -3.16
N GLU A 54 55.90 1.24 -4.04
CA GLU A 54 55.63 1.04 -5.47
C GLU A 54 54.78 -0.23 -5.75
N ARG A 55 54.99 -1.31 -4.99
CA ARG A 55 54.21 -2.56 -5.09
C ARG A 55 52.74 -2.31 -4.75
N TYR A 56 52.45 -1.70 -3.61
CA TYR A 56 51.10 -1.38 -3.19
C TYR A 56 50.38 -0.46 -4.19
N LEU A 57 51.06 0.60 -4.67
CA LEU A 57 50.50 1.51 -5.70
C LEU A 57 50.14 0.79 -7.01
N SER A 58 50.91 -0.23 -7.42
CA SER A 58 50.69 -0.94 -8.69
C SER A 58 49.34 -1.67 -8.79
N GLY A 59 48.66 -1.93 -7.66
CA GLY A 59 47.30 -2.45 -7.62
C GLY A 59 46.22 -1.41 -7.98
N PHE A 60 46.57 -0.13 -7.99
CA PHE A 60 45.65 0.99 -8.20
C PHE A 60 45.96 1.82 -9.45
N THR A 61 47.25 1.96 -9.80
CA THR A 61 47.70 2.66 -11.01
C THR A 61 49.14 2.32 -11.40
N LYS A 62 49.49 2.55 -12.68
CA LYS A 62 50.82 2.41 -13.29
C LYS A 62 51.37 3.78 -13.70
N VAL A 63 52.68 3.82 -14.00
CA VAL A 63 53.41 5.04 -14.39
C VAL A 63 52.73 5.78 -15.55
N ASP A 64 52.28 5.03 -16.55
CA ASP A 64 51.80 5.58 -17.83
C ASP A 64 50.28 5.87 -17.87
N ASP A 65 49.52 5.52 -16.82
CA ASP A 65 48.06 5.62 -16.84
C ASP A 65 47.56 7.07 -17.01
N ASN A 66 48.17 8.02 -16.30
CA ASN A 66 47.87 9.45 -16.41
C ASN A 66 48.97 10.33 -15.75
N ARG A 67 48.89 11.65 -15.99
CA ARG A 67 49.87 12.65 -15.52
C ARG A 67 50.02 12.75 -13.99
N TYR A 68 49.00 12.39 -13.21
CA TYR A 68 49.10 12.34 -11.74
C TYR A 68 49.85 11.07 -11.30
N SER A 69 49.52 9.90 -11.86
CA SER A 69 50.23 8.65 -11.61
C SER A 69 51.72 8.76 -11.95
N MET A 70 52.04 9.34 -13.11
CA MET A 70 53.41 9.61 -13.54
C MET A 70 54.18 10.46 -12.51
N LYS A 71 53.56 11.54 -11.97
CA LYS A 71 54.15 12.36 -10.92
C LYS A 71 54.36 11.62 -9.60
N ILE A 72 53.40 10.77 -9.20
CA ILE A 72 53.47 9.96 -7.98
C ILE A 72 54.70 9.04 -8.03
N PHE A 73 54.84 8.25 -9.10
CA PHE A 73 56.00 7.36 -9.26
C PHE A 73 57.31 8.14 -9.43
N PHE A 74 57.30 9.30 -10.11
CA PHE A 74 58.49 10.13 -10.26
C PHE A 74 59.03 10.64 -8.91
N GLU A 75 58.20 11.27 -8.08
CA GLU A 75 58.66 11.81 -6.79
C GLU A 75 59.10 10.70 -5.82
N ILE A 76 58.42 9.55 -5.81
CA ILE A 76 58.85 8.37 -5.03
C ILE A 76 60.24 7.89 -5.45
N ARG A 77 60.48 7.72 -6.76
CA ARG A 77 61.76 7.22 -7.29
C ARG A 77 62.89 8.25 -7.17
N LYS A 78 62.56 9.53 -7.27
CA LYS A 78 63.46 10.66 -7.00
C LYS A 78 63.88 10.69 -5.52
N GLN A 79 62.95 10.50 -4.58
CA GLN A 79 63.28 10.40 -3.15
C GLN A 79 64.12 9.13 -2.86
N LYS A 80 63.77 7.98 -3.43
CA LYS A 80 64.53 6.72 -3.38
C LYS A 80 65.99 6.90 -3.85
N TYR A 81 66.21 7.69 -4.90
CA TYR A 81 67.53 8.06 -5.44
C TYR A 81 68.29 9.05 -4.53
N LEU A 82 67.65 10.13 -4.09
CA LEU A 82 68.27 11.11 -3.18
C LEU A 82 68.71 10.45 -1.86
N GLU A 83 67.95 9.48 -1.34
CA GLU A 83 68.33 8.70 -0.16
C GLU A 83 69.47 7.70 -0.39
N ALA A 84 69.81 7.35 -1.64
CA ALA A 84 71.02 6.60 -1.94
C ALA A 84 72.24 7.54 -1.95
N LEU A 85 72.11 8.74 -2.55
CA LEU A 85 73.14 9.77 -2.52
C LEU A 85 73.44 10.25 -1.07
N ASP A 86 72.42 10.43 -0.24
CA ASP A 86 72.54 10.86 1.17
C ASP A 86 73.20 9.80 2.08
N ARG A 87 73.27 8.54 1.62
CA ARG A 87 74.02 7.46 2.27
C ARG A 87 75.40 7.23 1.63
N HIS A 88 75.79 8.06 0.66
CA HIS A 88 76.95 7.92 -0.21
C HIS A 88 77.00 6.59 -1.01
N ASP A 89 75.87 5.89 -1.15
CA ASP A 89 75.74 4.65 -1.94
C ASP A 89 75.59 4.98 -3.43
N ARG A 90 76.67 5.47 -4.02
CA ARG A 90 76.74 5.86 -5.44
C ARG A 90 76.43 4.69 -6.38
N ALA A 91 76.74 3.45 -6.00
CA ALA A 91 76.43 2.26 -6.79
C ALA A 91 74.91 2.03 -6.90
N LYS A 92 74.20 2.09 -5.77
CA LYS A 92 72.73 2.00 -5.75
C LYS A 92 72.06 3.21 -6.38
N ALA A 93 72.62 4.41 -6.22
CA ALA A 93 72.11 5.61 -6.89
C ALA A 93 72.14 5.48 -8.41
N VAL A 94 73.24 4.97 -8.99
CA VAL A 94 73.33 4.66 -10.43
C VAL A 94 72.31 3.61 -10.86
N ASP A 95 72.10 2.55 -10.06
CA ASP A 95 71.14 1.50 -10.38
C ASP A 95 69.70 2.02 -10.43
N ILE A 96 69.29 2.83 -9.45
CA ILE A 96 67.99 3.52 -9.40
C ILE A 96 67.85 4.51 -10.58
N LEU A 97 68.91 5.26 -10.90
CA LEU A 97 68.89 6.20 -12.02
C LEU A 97 68.61 5.50 -13.36
N VAL A 98 69.31 4.38 -13.61
CA VAL A 98 69.23 3.64 -14.87
C VAL A 98 67.96 2.80 -15.00
N LYS A 99 67.45 2.20 -13.91
CA LYS A 99 66.25 1.34 -13.91
C LYS A 99 64.95 2.11 -13.67
N ASP A 100 64.91 2.90 -12.59
CA ASP A 100 63.67 3.45 -12.06
C ASP A 100 63.37 4.83 -12.66
N LEU A 101 64.40 5.68 -12.81
CA LEU A 101 64.25 7.07 -13.25
C LEU A 101 64.39 7.29 -14.76
N LYS A 102 65.15 6.44 -15.47
CA LYS A 102 65.34 6.56 -16.93
C LYS A 102 64.03 6.53 -17.73
N VAL A 103 62.99 5.87 -17.23
CA VAL A 103 61.65 5.84 -17.85
C VAL A 103 61.06 7.25 -18.03
N PHE A 104 61.44 8.23 -17.20
CA PHE A 104 60.93 9.60 -17.28
C PHE A 104 61.69 10.49 -18.29
N SER A 105 62.83 10.05 -18.82
CA SER A 105 63.65 10.88 -19.75
C SER A 105 62.96 11.13 -21.09
N THR A 106 61.97 10.32 -21.46
CA THR A 106 61.10 10.49 -22.64
C THR A 106 60.10 11.64 -22.49
N PHE A 107 59.83 12.10 -21.26
CA PHE A 107 58.89 13.17 -20.96
C PHE A 107 59.59 14.49 -20.56
N ASN A 108 60.78 14.40 -19.96
CA ASN A 108 61.66 15.54 -19.75
C ASN A 108 63.14 15.09 -19.72
N GLU A 109 63.83 15.27 -20.84
CA GLU A 109 65.24 14.88 -21.01
C GLU A 109 66.19 15.81 -20.23
N GLU A 110 65.83 17.08 -20.06
CA GLU A 110 66.63 18.08 -19.33
C GLU A 110 66.66 17.76 -17.84
N LEU A 111 65.50 17.49 -17.24
CA LEU A 111 65.37 17.07 -15.84
C LEU A 111 66.12 15.75 -15.56
N TYR A 112 66.14 14.82 -16.52
CA TYR A 112 66.94 13.59 -16.38
C TYR A 112 68.46 13.89 -16.43
N LYS A 113 68.91 14.86 -17.23
CA LYS A 113 70.31 15.34 -17.24
C LYS A 113 70.67 16.03 -15.92
N GLU A 114 69.81 16.91 -15.40
CA GLU A 114 69.99 17.55 -14.08
C GLU A 114 70.14 16.51 -12.96
N ILE A 115 69.23 15.53 -12.91
CA ILE A 115 69.29 14.45 -11.91
C ILE A 115 70.56 13.60 -12.06
N THR A 116 71.02 13.36 -13.30
CA THR A 116 72.28 12.65 -13.59
C THR A 116 73.51 13.45 -13.10
N GLN A 117 73.51 14.78 -13.21
CA GLN A 117 74.61 15.63 -12.71
C GLN A 117 74.76 15.55 -11.18
N LEU A 118 73.72 15.16 -10.43
CA LEU A 118 73.84 14.98 -8.97
C LEU A 118 74.81 13.86 -8.57
N LEU A 119 75.17 12.94 -9.48
CA LEU A 119 76.22 11.94 -9.25
C LEU A 119 77.64 12.53 -9.26
N THR A 120 77.87 13.68 -9.92
CA THR A 120 79.21 14.31 -10.01
C THR A 120 79.53 15.19 -8.82
N LEU A 121 78.55 15.52 -7.97
CA LEU A 121 78.72 16.27 -6.73
C LEU A 121 79.19 15.35 -5.59
N GLU A 122 79.92 15.90 -4.62
CA GLU A 122 80.20 15.20 -3.36
C GLU A 122 79.01 15.28 -2.40
N ASN A 123 78.32 16.43 -2.37
CA ASN A 123 77.04 16.60 -1.68
C ASN A 123 75.99 17.18 -2.64
N PHE A 124 74.93 16.43 -2.92
CA PHE A 124 73.86 16.85 -3.84
C PHE A 124 73.11 18.12 -3.39
N ARG A 125 73.24 18.54 -2.13
CA ARG A 125 72.70 19.80 -1.59
C ARG A 125 73.41 21.06 -2.11
N GLU A 126 74.54 20.90 -2.81
CA GLU A 126 75.19 21.98 -3.56
C GLU A 126 74.37 22.43 -4.78
N ASN A 127 73.43 21.59 -5.25
CA ASN A 127 72.45 21.98 -6.26
C ASN A 127 71.42 22.97 -5.66
N GLU A 128 71.22 24.12 -6.31
CA GLU A 128 70.35 25.20 -5.84
C GLU A 128 68.92 24.73 -5.50
N GLN A 129 68.33 23.84 -6.30
CA GLN A 129 66.98 23.30 -6.07
C GLN A 129 66.90 22.37 -4.85
N LEU A 130 68.02 21.72 -4.49
CA LEU A 130 68.12 20.75 -3.38
C LEU A 130 68.81 21.30 -2.13
N SER A 131 69.25 22.57 -2.16
CA SER A 131 69.82 23.31 -1.02
C SER A 131 68.95 23.29 0.26
N LYS A 132 67.63 23.12 0.11
CA LYS A 132 66.66 23.03 1.21
C LYS A 132 66.38 21.59 1.70
N TYR A 133 67.06 20.58 1.13
CA TYR A 133 66.90 19.19 1.55
C TYR A 133 67.60 18.97 2.91
N GLY A 134 66.81 18.88 3.97
CA GLY A 134 67.28 18.64 5.34
C GLY A 134 67.68 17.17 5.57
N ASP A 135 67.10 16.57 6.61
CA ASP A 135 67.24 15.13 6.87
C ASP A 135 66.20 14.29 6.11
N THR A 136 66.48 12.98 5.97
CA THR A 136 65.62 12.04 5.24
C THR A 136 64.20 11.91 5.80
N LYS A 137 63.97 12.07 7.11
CA LYS A 137 62.61 12.00 7.67
C LYS A 137 61.79 13.24 7.32
N SER A 138 62.38 14.42 7.42
CA SER A 138 61.74 15.66 6.98
C SER A 138 61.44 15.64 5.48
N ALA A 139 62.38 15.16 4.65
CA ALA A 139 62.18 15.00 3.21
C ALA A 139 60.99 14.08 2.87
N ARG A 140 60.91 12.89 3.50
CA ARG A 140 59.77 11.96 3.36
C ARG A 140 58.44 12.62 3.74
N SER A 141 58.39 13.33 4.87
CA SER A 141 57.17 14.02 5.32
C SER A 141 56.72 15.12 4.35
N ILE A 142 57.65 15.90 3.80
CA ILE A 142 57.34 16.95 2.81
C ILE A 142 56.84 16.33 1.50
N MET A 143 57.53 15.30 0.99
CA MET A 143 57.11 14.57 -0.22
C MET A 143 55.72 13.95 -0.03
N LEU A 144 55.44 13.34 1.13
CA LEU A 144 54.17 12.69 1.42
C LEU A 144 52.98 13.68 1.39
N ILE A 145 53.17 14.93 1.80
CA ILE A 145 52.14 15.98 1.68
C ILE A 145 51.77 16.22 0.20
N GLU A 146 52.75 16.19 -0.71
CA GLU A 146 52.49 16.35 -2.15
C GLU A 146 51.90 15.08 -2.77
N LEU A 147 52.37 13.89 -2.37
CA LEU A 147 51.80 12.61 -2.81
C LEU A 147 50.31 12.49 -2.43
N LYS A 148 49.90 12.94 -1.24
CA LYS A 148 48.47 12.97 -0.86
C LYS A 148 47.64 13.80 -1.83
N LYS A 149 48.05 15.04 -2.14
CA LYS A 149 47.35 15.90 -3.12
C LYS A 149 47.28 15.24 -4.50
N LEU A 150 48.36 14.60 -4.94
CA LEU A 150 48.41 13.92 -6.23
C LEU A 150 47.49 12.69 -6.26
N ILE A 151 47.36 11.94 -5.16
CA ILE A 151 46.45 10.80 -5.01
C ILE A 151 44.99 11.28 -4.98
N GLU A 152 44.67 12.32 -4.21
CA GLU A 152 43.33 12.92 -4.13
C GLU A 152 42.87 13.51 -5.47
N ALA A 153 43.79 14.09 -6.25
CA ALA A 153 43.51 14.65 -7.57
C ALA A 153 43.47 13.59 -8.71
N ASN A 154 43.94 12.37 -8.47
CA ASN A 154 44.05 11.33 -9.50
C ASN A 154 42.70 10.60 -9.70
N PRO A 155 42.09 10.64 -10.91
CA PRO A 155 40.79 10.03 -11.16
C PRO A 155 40.68 8.54 -10.81
N LEU A 156 41.79 7.79 -10.84
CA LEU A 156 41.81 6.34 -10.57
C LEU A 156 41.63 5.99 -9.08
N PHE A 157 41.76 6.97 -8.18
CA PHE A 157 41.54 6.82 -6.73
C PHE A 157 40.18 7.38 -6.27
N ARG A 158 39.41 8.00 -7.16
CA ARG A 158 38.03 8.43 -6.89
C ARG A 158 37.21 7.22 -6.39
N GLU A 159 36.44 7.42 -5.32
CA GLU A 159 35.69 6.38 -4.58
C GLU A 159 36.53 5.23 -3.94
N LYS A 160 37.88 5.31 -3.94
CA LYS A 160 38.74 4.29 -3.32
C LYS A 160 39.38 4.72 -2.00
N LEU A 161 39.36 6.02 -1.68
CA LEU A 161 40.02 6.60 -0.49
C LEU A 161 39.16 6.52 0.80
N VAL A 162 37.89 6.12 0.69
CA VAL A 162 36.95 6.05 1.82
C VAL A 162 36.52 4.60 2.03
N PHE A 163 36.75 4.06 3.22
CA PHE A 163 36.25 2.75 3.60
C PHE A 163 34.75 2.85 3.95
N PRO A 164 33.87 1.95 3.45
CA PRO A 164 32.44 2.01 3.72
C PRO A 164 32.12 1.75 5.20
N THR A 165 31.10 2.42 5.73
CA THR A 165 30.65 2.27 7.12
C THR A 165 29.86 0.97 7.31
N LEU A 166 30.59 -0.14 7.40
CA LEU A 166 30.05 -1.46 7.71
C LEU A 166 29.83 -1.65 9.22
N LYS A 167 28.88 -2.50 9.59
CA LYS A 167 28.68 -2.89 11.00
C LYS A 167 29.82 -3.81 11.44
N ALA A 168 30.42 -3.50 12.58
CA ALA A 168 31.43 -4.35 13.23
C ALA A 168 30.93 -5.81 13.33
N SER A 169 31.81 -6.79 13.10
CA SER A 169 31.52 -8.23 13.15
C SER A 169 30.46 -8.77 12.16
N ARG A 170 30.03 -8.04 11.12
CA ARG A 170 29.01 -8.54 10.17
C ARG A 170 29.41 -9.85 9.50
N LEU A 171 30.63 -9.95 8.95
CA LEU A 171 31.11 -11.20 8.33
C LEU A 171 31.35 -12.29 9.39
N ARG A 172 31.85 -11.94 10.59
CA ARG A 172 31.96 -12.87 11.72
C ARG A 172 30.61 -13.48 12.11
N THR A 173 29.54 -12.68 12.07
CA THR A 173 28.17 -13.15 12.36
C THR A 173 27.69 -14.11 11.28
N LEU A 174 27.92 -13.81 10.01
CA LEU A 174 27.58 -14.71 8.89
C LEU A 174 28.39 -16.01 8.95
N ILE A 175 29.69 -15.93 9.25
CA ILE A 175 30.57 -17.09 9.48
C ILE A 175 30.03 -17.93 10.65
N ASN A 176 29.79 -17.34 11.82
CA ASN A 176 29.28 -18.07 12.97
C ASN A 176 27.90 -18.70 12.70
N GLN A 177 27.01 -17.99 11.99
CA GLN A 177 25.73 -18.55 11.52
C GLN A 177 25.94 -19.76 10.60
N SER A 178 26.89 -19.68 9.66
CA SER A 178 27.26 -20.78 8.75
C SER A 178 28.04 -21.94 9.39
N LEU A 179 28.57 -21.76 10.61
CA LEU A 179 29.27 -22.81 11.38
C LEU A 179 28.44 -23.36 12.55
N ASN A 180 27.34 -22.71 12.92
CA ASN A 180 26.45 -23.14 14.01
C ASN A 180 25.86 -24.56 13.80
N TRP A 181 25.76 -25.07 12.57
CA TRP A 181 25.36 -26.46 12.33
C TRP A 181 26.38 -27.47 12.88
N GLN A 182 27.69 -27.17 12.80
CA GLN A 182 28.71 -28.01 13.44
C GLN A 182 28.52 -28.06 14.95
N HIS A 183 28.12 -26.92 15.54
CA HIS A 183 27.83 -26.84 16.96
C HIS A 183 26.55 -27.60 17.37
N GLN A 184 25.52 -27.64 16.51
CA GLN A 184 24.33 -28.46 16.74
C GLN A 184 24.62 -29.97 16.73
N LEU A 185 25.69 -30.40 16.04
CA LEU A 185 26.16 -31.79 16.04
C LEU A 185 27.04 -32.16 17.25
N CYS A 186 27.36 -31.20 18.13
CA CYS A 186 28.05 -31.49 19.39
C CYS A 186 27.18 -32.32 20.34
N LYS A 187 27.81 -33.21 21.12
CA LYS A 187 27.15 -33.94 22.22
C LYS A 187 26.59 -33.05 23.35
N ASN A 188 27.08 -31.82 23.47
CA ASN A 188 26.64 -30.82 24.46
C ASN A 188 26.74 -29.41 23.84
N PRO A 189 25.73 -28.96 23.07
CA PRO A 189 25.70 -27.60 22.54
C PRO A 189 25.42 -26.58 23.65
N ARG A 190 25.91 -25.35 23.46
CA ARG A 190 25.68 -24.17 24.32
C ARG A 190 24.89 -23.13 23.52
N PRO A 191 24.07 -22.28 24.17
CA PRO A 191 23.54 -21.08 23.53
C PRO A 191 24.70 -20.15 23.12
N ASN A 192 24.73 -19.73 21.85
CA ASN A 192 25.75 -18.87 21.25
C ASN A 192 27.22 -19.32 21.46
N PRO A 193 27.73 -20.29 20.69
CA PRO A 193 29.16 -20.58 20.65
C PRO A 193 29.96 -19.45 19.99
N ASP A 194 31.12 -19.14 20.56
CA ASP A 194 32.15 -18.29 19.94
C ASP A 194 33.13 -19.20 19.17
N ILE A 195 32.79 -19.52 17.92
CA ILE A 195 33.56 -20.44 17.06
C ILE A 195 34.75 -19.69 16.45
N LYS A 196 35.97 -20.00 16.90
CA LYS A 196 37.18 -19.22 16.59
C LYS A 196 38.01 -19.71 15.40
N THR A 197 37.60 -20.81 14.77
CA THR A 197 38.41 -21.51 13.78
C THR A 197 37.58 -21.85 12.54
N LEU A 198 37.91 -21.23 11.42
CA LEU A 198 37.24 -21.45 10.12
C LEU A 198 37.78 -22.71 9.40
N PHE A 199 38.95 -23.21 9.83
CA PHE A 199 39.72 -24.25 9.13
C PHE A 199 39.81 -25.60 9.87
N THR A 200 39.09 -25.76 10.99
CA THR A 200 39.05 -27.00 11.79
C THR A 200 37.66 -27.18 12.38
N ASP A 201 37.11 -28.39 12.26
CA ASP A 201 35.76 -28.71 12.72
C ASP A 201 35.52 -28.40 14.21
N HIS A 202 34.39 -27.79 14.51
CA HIS A 202 34.06 -27.37 15.85
C HIS A 202 33.71 -28.54 16.78
N THR A 203 34.51 -28.76 17.84
CA THR A 203 34.26 -29.77 18.86
C THR A 203 34.00 -29.16 20.25
N CYS A 204 32.88 -29.50 20.88
CA CYS A 204 32.51 -28.98 22.19
C CYS A 204 33.12 -29.77 23.36
N SER A 205 33.82 -29.07 24.26
CA SER A 205 34.33 -29.64 25.51
C SER A 205 33.19 -30.09 26.46
N PRO A 206 33.33 -31.23 27.16
CA PRO A 206 32.32 -31.69 28.13
C PRO A 206 32.19 -30.73 29.35
N PRO A 207 31.03 -30.71 30.03
CA PRO A 207 30.80 -29.81 31.16
C PRO A 207 31.53 -30.28 32.44
N ASN A 208 32.38 -29.40 32.99
CA ASN A 208 33.08 -29.46 34.28
C ASN A 208 34.02 -30.66 34.52
N GLY A 209 35.34 -30.42 34.53
CA GLY A 209 36.34 -31.45 34.85
C GLY A 209 37.80 -30.98 34.87
N ALA A 210 38.16 -30.07 35.79
CA ALA A 210 39.53 -29.64 36.12
C ALA A 210 40.39 -28.95 35.03
N ARG A 211 41.47 -28.27 35.48
CA ARG A 211 42.57 -27.80 34.64
C ARG A 211 43.65 -28.89 34.56
N THR A 212 44.11 -29.22 33.36
CA THR A 212 45.42 -29.86 33.15
C THR A 212 46.12 -29.25 31.93
N SER A 213 47.45 -29.20 31.98
CA SER A 213 48.35 -28.70 30.93
C SER A 213 48.58 -29.74 29.82
N PRO A 214 49.04 -29.33 28.62
CA PRO A 214 49.14 -30.23 27.47
C PRO A 214 50.31 -31.22 27.59
N VAL A 215 50.05 -32.47 27.17
CA VAL A 215 51.04 -33.52 26.84
C VAL A 215 50.60 -34.15 25.51
N SER A 216 51.54 -34.69 24.73
CA SER A 216 51.42 -34.88 23.28
C SER A 216 51.42 -36.35 22.79
N VAL A 217 50.96 -36.54 21.54
CA VAL A 217 51.06 -37.74 20.64
C VAL A 217 50.47 -39.09 21.12
N PRO A 218 50.22 -40.08 20.23
CA PRO A 218 49.80 -40.05 18.82
C PRO A 218 48.52 -40.91 18.54
N LEU A 219 48.20 -41.19 17.25
CA LEU A 219 47.02 -41.93 16.77
C LEU A 219 46.99 -43.44 17.11
N ALA A 220 45.78 -44.00 17.29
CA ALA A 220 45.46 -45.43 17.12
C ALA A 220 43.95 -45.65 16.80
N ALA A 221 43.55 -46.87 16.41
CA ALA A 221 42.29 -47.13 15.68
C ALA A 221 41.10 -47.76 16.48
N VAL A 222 39.90 -47.54 15.91
CA VAL A 222 38.63 -48.32 15.91
C VAL A 222 38.87 -49.86 15.90
N PRO A 223 38.05 -50.78 16.52
CA PRO A 223 36.56 -50.80 16.52
C PRO A 223 35.75 -51.43 17.72
N LYS A 224 34.40 -51.31 17.60
CA LYS A 224 33.30 -52.31 17.89
C LYS A 224 32.76 -52.64 19.33
N ALA A 225 31.48 -52.26 19.49
CA ALA A 225 30.27 -53.12 19.70
C ALA A 225 29.90 -53.74 21.08
N GLY A 226 28.60 -53.61 21.42
CA GLY A 226 27.79 -54.73 21.97
C GLY A 226 26.99 -54.51 23.27
N ALA A 227 25.65 -54.35 23.16
CA ALA A 227 24.57 -54.82 24.09
C ALA A 227 24.59 -54.46 25.60
N ALA A 228 23.51 -54.53 26.40
CA ALA A 228 22.06 -54.35 26.19
C ALA A 228 21.34 -54.29 27.58
N TYR A 229 20.02 -54.03 27.60
CA TYR A 229 19.04 -54.23 28.71
C TYR A 229 19.12 -53.43 30.04
N GLN A 230 18.22 -52.44 30.14
CA GLN A 230 17.16 -52.19 31.17
C GLN A 230 16.82 -53.30 32.23
N PRO A 231 15.97 -53.05 33.28
CA PRO A 231 15.40 -51.78 33.85
C PRO A 231 15.18 -51.75 35.41
N LEU A 232 14.37 -50.77 35.90
CA LEU A 232 13.46 -50.74 37.10
C LEU A 232 13.91 -50.22 38.51
N THR A 233 13.18 -49.19 39.00
CA THR A 233 12.65 -48.88 40.39
C THR A 233 13.54 -48.99 41.66
N GLY A 234 13.35 -48.21 42.75
CA GLY A 234 12.46 -47.06 43.02
C GLY A 234 12.24 -46.76 44.55
N HIS A 235 11.90 -45.51 44.90
CA HIS A 235 11.44 -44.99 46.23
C HIS A 235 12.44 -44.83 47.42
N ALA A 236 12.01 -44.06 48.45
CA ALA A 236 12.74 -43.57 49.65
C ALA A 236 12.11 -44.15 50.96
N PRO A 237 11.99 -43.55 52.20
CA PRO A 237 12.24 -42.16 52.73
C PRO A 237 12.80 -42.04 54.21
N PHE A 238 12.69 -40.82 54.82
CA PHE A 238 12.73 -40.43 56.27
C PHE A 238 14.02 -39.92 56.99
N GLN A 239 13.82 -39.26 58.16
CA GLN A 239 14.74 -38.42 59.00
C GLN A 239 14.53 -38.75 60.52
N PRO A 240 14.97 -37.97 61.56
CA PRO A 240 15.97 -36.86 61.74
C PRO A 240 16.96 -37.22 62.94
N PRO A 241 17.25 -36.46 64.04
CA PRO A 241 17.38 -35.00 64.33
C PRO A 241 18.76 -34.41 64.83
N PRO A 242 19.20 -34.34 66.14
CA PRO A 242 20.11 -33.28 66.67
C PRO A 242 21.33 -33.85 67.49
N PRO A 243 22.00 -33.21 68.51
CA PRO A 243 21.99 -31.83 69.08
C PRO A 243 23.40 -31.20 69.45
N ALA A 244 23.37 -30.09 70.22
CA ALA A 244 24.38 -29.52 71.17
C ALA A 244 25.55 -28.62 70.66
N GLY A 245 25.89 -27.59 71.48
CA GLY A 245 26.91 -26.54 71.26
C GLY A 245 27.72 -26.22 72.54
N PRO A 246 28.35 -25.03 72.72
CA PRO A 246 27.58 -23.81 73.03
C PRO A 246 28.17 -22.41 72.62
N SER A 247 27.37 -21.38 72.93
CA SER A 247 27.54 -19.89 73.03
C SER A 247 28.93 -19.23 72.95
N LEU A 248 29.10 -17.96 72.53
CA LEU A 248 28.33 -16.69 72.76
C LEU A 248 28.47 -15.73 71.53
N ALA A 249 27.87 -14.53 71.39
CA ALA A 249 26.63 -13.83 71.79
C ALA A 249 26.64 -12.41 71.11
N GLY A 250 25.60 -11.57 71.05
CA GLY A 250 24.18 -11.68 71.44
C GLY A 250 23.34 -10.43 71.02
N TRP A 251 22.02 -10.46 71.29
CA TRP A 251 20.96 -9.44 71.01
C TRP A 251 20.56 -9.32 69.50
N MET A 252 19.31 -9.48 69.00
CA MET A 252 17.89 -9.40 69.48
C MET A 252 17.41 -7.98 69.85
N THR A 253 16.16 -7.50 69.60
CA THR A 253 14.86 -8.02 69.08
C THR A 253 14.17 -6.95 68.17
N SER A 254 13.41 -7.22 67.10
CA SER A 254 12.03 -7.77 66.90
C SER A 254 10.83 -6.76 66.91
N ALA A 255 9.94 -6.92 65.91
CA ALA A 255 8.49 -6.60 65.83
C ALA A 255 7.89 -5.15 65.78
N ALA A 256 7.22 -4.88 64.64
CA ALA A 256 5.83 -4.39 64.45
C ALA A 256 5.34 -2.94 64.72
N VAL A 257 4.98 -2.26 63.61
CA VAL A 257 3.77 -1.44 63.33
C VAL A 257 3.34 -0.28 64.26
N SER A 258 3.40 0.97 63.75
CA SER A 258 2.30 1.96 63.73
C SER A 258 2.74 3.27 63.02
N SER A 259 1.95 4.36 63.08
CA SER A 259 1.97 5.47 62.11
C SER A 259 2.16 6.88 62.70
N SER A 260 2.45 7.84 61.79
CA SER A 260 2.22 9.30 61.85
C SER A 260 3.38 10.26 62.25
N ILE A 261 3.50 11.36 61.47
CA ILE A 261 3.67 12.79 61.86
C ILE A 261 4.93 13.20 62.69
N GLN A 262 5.69 14.28 62.43
CA GLN A 262 5.84 15.26 61.31
C GLN A 262 7.09 16.16 61.56
N SER A 263 7.62 16.80 60.51
CA SER A 263 8.37 18.09 60.55
C SER A 263 9.70 18.12 61.36
N ALA A 264 10.53 19.18 61.37
CA ALA A 264 10.50 20.55 60.83
C ALA A 264 11.87 20.86 60.15
N ALA A 265 11.99 21.65 59.06
CA ALA A 265 11.62 23.06 58.82
C ALA A 265 12.47 24.05 59.65
N VAL A 266 12.73 25.30 59.24
CA VAL A 266 12.18 26.18 58.16
C VAL A 266 13.40 26.79 57.41
N ALA A 267 13.36 27.45 56.24
CA ALA A 267 12.32 28.11 55.41
C ALA A 267 12.73 28.01 53.90
N ALA A 268 12.20 28.72 52.89
CA ALA A 268 11.29 29.88 52.83
C ALA A 268 10.40 29.86 51.55
N SER A 269 10.20 31.03 50.91
CA SER A 269 9.26 31.32 49.80
C SER A 269 9.79 32.55 49.00
N SER A 270 9.19 33.08 47.91
CA SER A 270 7.82 32.98 47.36
C SER A 270 7.78 33.14 45.81
N MET A 271 6.70 33.67 45.22
CA MET A 271 6.31 33.51 43.78
C MET A 271 6.28 34.82 42.97
N SER A 272 6.35 34.74 41.62
CA SER A 272 5.58 35.59 40.65
C SER A 272 5.89 35.28 39.16
N VAL A 273 5.01 35.74 38.25
CA VAL A 273 4.91 35.50 36.78
C VAL A 273 3.98 36.60 36.20
N PRO A 274 3.98 37.08 34.91
CA PRO A 274 4.84 36.89 33.71
C PRO A 274 5.51 38.27 33.33
N PRO A 275 5.47 38.92 32.12
CA PRO A 275 5.36 38.51 30.69
C PRO A 275 6.28 39.24 29.65
N ASN A 276 6.36 38.69 28.42
CA ASN A 276 6.49 39.35 27.09
C ASN A 276 7.71 40.23 26.65
N GLN A 277 7.85 40.35 25.31
CA GLN A 277 8.72 41.26 24.52
C GLN A 277 10.26 41.09 24.60
N GLY A 278 10.99 41.59 23.58
CA GLY A 278 12.46 41.72 23.60
C GLY A 278 13.16 41.57 22.23
N MET A 279 13.46 42.69 21.56
CA MET A 279 14.02 42.74 20.19
C MET A 279 15.54 43.07 20.16
N MET A 280 16.28 42.39 19.27
CA MET A 280 17.54 42.84 18.61
C MET A 280 18.92 42.95 19.34
N LYS A 281 19.93 42.66 18.50
CA LYS A 281 21.31 43.25 18.38
C LYS A 281 22.51 42.66 19.14
N ARG A 282 23.60 42.52 18.36
CA ARG A 282 25.03 42.36 18.76
C ARG A 282 25.59 43.69 19.31
N PRO A 283 26.72 43.66 20.05
CA PRO A 283 28.05 43.85 19.43
C PRO A 283 28.96 42.61 19.63
N ALA A 284 30.00 42.29 18.87
CA ALA A 284 30.71 42.93 17.73
C ALA A 284 31.44 44.26 17.99
N ILE A 285 32.76 44.16 18.25
CA ILE A 285 33.86 45.12 18.00
C ILE A 285 35.12 44.22 17.86
N SER A 286 35.91 44.21 16.77
CA SER A 286 36.69 45.27 16.09
C SER A 286 37.99 45.63 16.85
N ASP A 287 39.09 46.08 16.25
CA ASP A 287 39.47 46.43 14.86
C ASP A 287 40.97 46.08 14.64
N TYR A 288 41.63 46.12 13.47
CA TYR A 288 41.33 46.60 12.09
C TYR A 288 42.16 45.70 11.10
N GLN A 289 42.64 45.99 9.87
CA GLN A 289 42.65 47.07 8.84
C GLN A 289 42.81 46.33 7.46
N SER A 290 42.26 46.76 6.32
CA SER A 290 42.66 47.87 5.40
C SER A 290 44.00 47.64 4.68
N ALA A 291 44.20 47.82 3.36
CA ALA A 291 43.34 47.94 2.16
C ALA A 291 44.28 47.77 0.91
N GLU A 292 44.04 48.11 -0.38
CA GLU A 292 43.02 48.84 -1.16
C GLU A 292 42.86 48.20 -2.58
N SER A 293 42.28 48.93 -3.54
CA SER A 293 42.36 48.78 -5.00
C SER A 293 41.52 47.69 -5.68
N GLU A 294 40.26 48.06 -5.96
CA GLU A 294 39.41 47.46 -7.00
C GLU A 294 39.51 48.30 -8.30
N GLN A 295 39.03 47.73 -9.42
CA GLN A 295 38.64 48.40 -10.69
C GLN A 295 39.73 48.74 -11.72
N LEU A 296 39.68 48.04 -12.87
CA LEU A 296 39.34 48.71 -14.13
C LEU A 296 38.86 47.75 -15.25
N MET A 297 38.09 48.31 -16.18
CA MET A 297 37.67 47.79 -17.51
C MET A 297 36.79 46.53 -17.61
N LYS A 298 35.46 46.77 -17.66
CA LYS A 298 34.56 46.03 -18.56
C LYS A 298 34.65 46.60 -19.99
N ARG A 299 34.88 45.75 -21.00
CA ARG A 299 34.16 45.67 -22.31
C ARG A 299 35.04 45.06 -23.40
N LEU A 300 34.55 43.98 -24.03
CA LEU A 300 34.27 43.88 -25.48
C LEU A 300 33.70 42.49 -25.82
N ARG A 301 32.80 42.44 -26.80
CA ARG A 301 32.46 41.24 -27.59
C ARG A 301 32.78 41.58 -29.04
N PRO A 302 33.41 40.68 -29.80
CA PRO A 302 32.79 40.21 -31.05
C PRO A 302 32.29 38.76 -30.95
N ALA A 303 31.87 38.18 -32.07
CA ALA A 303 31.25 36.85 -32.16
C ALA A 303 32.15 35.82 -32.88
N GLY A 304 31.90 34.53 -32.62
CA GLY A 304 32.52 33.42 -33.35
C GLY A 304 32.27 32.06 -32.68
N HIS A 305 31.92 31.08 -33.51
CA HIS A 305 31.74 29.63 -33.28
C HIS A 305 32.72 29.00 -32.25
N GLY A 306 32.38 27.93 -31.52
CA GLY A 306 31.18 27.07 -31.57
C GLY A 306 31.56 25.58 -31.56
N ILE A 307 31.45 24.93 -30.41
CA ILE A 307 31.68 23.48 -30.19
C ILE A 307 30.63 23.00 -29.16
N ASP A 308 30.03 21.84 -29.38
CA ASP A 308 29.09 21.22 -28.43
C ASP A 308 29.81 20.68 -27.19
N GLU A 309 29.33 21.06 -26.00
CA GLU A 309 29.72 20.42 -24.74
C GLU A 309 28.54 19.62 -24.20
N ALA A 310 28.74 18.31 -24.00
CA ALA A 310 27.67 17.38 -23.68
C ALA A 310 27.14 17.58 -22.25
N THR A 311 26.00 18.26 -22.12
CA THR A 311 25.27 18.37 -20.84
C THR A 311 24.82 17.00 -20.36
N TYR A 312 25.55 16.43 -19.40
CA TYR A 312 25.09 15.25 -18.66
C TYR A 312 23.74 15.57 -17.99
N PRO A 313 22.72 14.70 -18.15
CA PRO A 313 21.49 14.84 -17.39
C PRO A 313 21.81 14.76 -15.89
N ALA A 314 21.40 15.78 -15.13
CA ALA A 314 21.27 15.62 -13.68
C ALA A 314 20.32 14.44 -13.40
N PRO A 315 20.53 13.65 -12.33
CA PRO A 315 19.62 12.58 -11.98
C PRO A 315 18.22 13.18 -11.80
N THR A 316 17.27 12.75 -12.64
CA THR A 316 15.88 13.18 -12.53
C THR A 316 15.40 12.87 -11.11
N PRO A 317 14.86 13.84 -10.36
CA PRO A 317 14.24 13.52 -9.08
C PRO A 317 13.14 12.49 -9.36
N GLN A 318 13.09 11.41 -8.59
CA GLN A 318 12.00 10.46 -8.74
C GLN A 318 10.67 11.21 -8.54
N PRO A 319 9.63 10.90 -9.35
CA PRO A 319 8.34 11.55 -9.21
C PRO A 319 7.85 11.36 -7.78
N SER A 320 7.40 12.44 -7.15
CA SER A 320 6.90 12.41 -5.79
C SER A 320 5.60 11.62 -5.75
N TRP A 321 5.71 10.32 -5.44
CA TRP A 321 4.58 9.40 -5.31
C TRP A 321 3.48 9.98 -4.41
N SER A 322 2.23 9.77 -4.81
CA SER A 322 1.04 10.26 -4.17
C SER A 322 0.09 9.11 -3.80
N LEU A 323 -0.77 9.34 -2.81
CA LEU A 323 -1.78 8.34 -2.45
C LEU A 323 -2.75 8.03 -3.62
N ASP A 324 -2.91 8.97 -4.56
CA ASP A 324 -3.81 8.83 -5.72
C ASP A 324 -3.23 7.96 -6.86
N ASP A 325 -1.93 7.63 -6.80
CA ASP A 325 -1.31 6.62 -7.66
C ASP A 325 -1.74 5.19 -7.30
N LEU A 326 -2.19 4.95 -6.05
CA LEU A 326 -2.69 3.64 -5.62
C LEU A 326 -4.04 3.32 -6.30
N PRO A 327 -4.22 2.11 -6.88
CA PRO A 327 -5.50 1.71 -7.48
C PRO A 327 -6.56 1.42 -6.41
N ARG A 328 -7.26 2.48 -5.99
CA ARG A 328 -8.27 2.48 -4.92
C ARG A 328 -9.71 2.65 -5.42
N THR A 329 -9.93 2.98 -6.70
CA THR A 329 -11.28 3.21 -7.26
C THR A 329 -11.84 1.92 -7.85
N VAL A 330 -12.99 1.41 -7.38
CA VAL A 330 -13.64 0.27 -8.05
C VAL A 330 -14.12 0.69 -9.45
N ALA A 331 -13.48 0.16 -10.48
CA ALA A 331 -13.81 0.42 -11.89
C ALA A 331 -14.95 -0.50 -12.37
N CYS A 332 -14.93 -1.77 -11.95
CA CYS A 332 -16.00 -2.73 -12.19
C CYS A 332 -15.98 -3.89 -11.17
N THR A 333 -17.13 -4.54 -11.01
CA THR A 333 -17.28 -5.87 -10.41
C THR A 333 -17.69 -6.82 -11.53
N LEU A 334 -17.09 -8.00 -11.63
CA LEU A 334 -17.38 -9.02 -12.64
C LEU A 334 -17.64 -10.36 -11.93
N SER A 335 -18.74 -11.03 -12.31
CA SER A 335 -19.08 -12.34 -11.75
C SER A 335 -18.42 -13.45 -12.56
N GLN A 336 -17.64 -14.30 -11.88
CA GLN A 336 -17.07 -15.51 -12.46
C GLN A 336 -18.09 -16.65 -12.44
N GLY A 337 -18.98 -16.68 -11.43
CA GLY A 337 -20.00 -17.72 -11.23
C GLY A 337 -19.49 -18.91 -10.40
N SER A 338 -18.19 -18.97 -10.13
CA SER A 338 -17.56 -19.90 -9.19
C SER A 338 -16.49 -19.16 -8.38
N ASN A 339 -16.13 -19.69 -7.21
CA ASN A 339 -15.18 -19.06 -6.30
C ASN A 339 -13.80 -18.90 -6.98
N VAL A 340 -13.27 -17.68 -7.03
CA VAL A 340 -12.01 -17.36 -7.71
C VAL A 340 -10.84 -17.77 -6.83
N THR A 341 -10.10 -18.79 -7.27
CA THR A 341 -8.95 -19.34 -6.54
C THR A 341 -7.64 -18.70 -6.96
N SER A 342 -7.52 -18.23 -8.20
CA SER A 342 -6.29 -17.64 -8.72
C SER A 342 -6.57 -16.62 -9.81
N MET A 343 -5.65 -15.67 -9.98
CA MET A 343 -5.73 -14.63 -10.99
C MET A 343 -4.30 -14.31 -11.48
N ASP A 344 -4.16 -13.87 -12.73
CA ASP A 344 -2.90 -13.32 -13.25
C ASP A 344 -3.14 -12.36 -14.44
N PHE A 345 -2.38 -11.26 -14.52
CA PHE A 345 -2.51 -10.26 -15.59
C PHE A 345 -1.50 -10.52 -16.71
N HIS A 346 -1.91 -10.34 -17.96
CA HIS A 346 -1.03 -10.58 -19.11
C HIS A 346 0.18 -9.60 -19.12
N PRO A 347 1.42 -10.08 -19.27
CA PRO A 347 2.64 -9.29 -19.01
C PRO A 347 2.87 -8.11 -19.97
N SER A 348 2.15 -8.06 -21.08
CA SER A 348 2.17 -6.99 -22.09
C SER A 348 0.78 -6.46 -22.50
N ARG A 349 -0.31 -6.94 -21.86
CA ARG A 349 -1.68 -6.48 -22.12
C ARG A 349 -2.37 -6.18 -20.80
N HIS A 350 -2.19 -4.96 -20.34
CA HIS A 350 -2.46 -4.55 -18.95
C HIS A 350 -3.94 -4.58 -18.54
N THR A 351 -4.87 -4.84 -19.48
CA THR A 351 -6.30 -5.04 -19.26
C THR A 351 -6.78 -6.49 -19.48
N LEU A 352 -5.93 -7.43 -19.92
CA LEU A 352 -6.28 -8.83 -20.09
C LEU A 352 -5.99 -9.60 -18.79
N LEU A 353 -7.03 -10.13 -18.15
CA LEU A 353 -6.95 -10.90 -16.90
C LEU A 353 -7.28 -12.38 -17.14
N LEU A 354 -6.42 -13.25 -16.63
CA LEU A 354 -6.63 -14.69 -16.50
C LEU A 354 -7.17 -14.99 -15.09
N VAL A 355 -8.21 -15.81 -14.99
CA VAL A 355 -8.92 -16.12 -13.74
C VAL A 355 -9.12 -17.63 -13.63
N GLY A 356 -8.69 -18.24 -12.53
CA GLY A 356 -8.88 -19.64 -12.18
C GLY A 356 -9.89 -19.82 -11.06
N SER A 357 -10.64 -20.93 -11.10
CA SER A 357 -11.86 -21.12 -10.30
C SER A 357 -11.94 -22.46 -9.60
N ALA A 358 -12.73 -22.52 -8.52
CA ALA A 358 -12.95 -23.71 -7.71
C ALA A 358 -13.76 -24.83 -8.41
N ASN A 359 -14.49 -24.53 -9.49
CA ASN A 359 -15.14 -25.53 -10.35
C ASN A 359 -14.17 -26.18 -11.38
N GLY A 360 -12.89 -25.80 -11.39
CA GLY A 360 -11.91 -26.27 -12.37
C GLY A 360 -11.88 -25.50 -13.69
N GLU A 361 -12.67 -24.43 -13.82
CA GLU A 361 -12.70 -23.58 -15.01
C GLU A 361 -11.68 -22.44 -14.91
N PHE A 362 -10.93 -22.21 -15.99
CA PHE A 362 -10.23 -20.93 -16.19
C PHE A 362 -10.93 -20.09 -17.27
N THR A 363 -10.84 -18.77 -17.10
CA THR A 363 -11.43 -17.77 -18.00
C THR A 363 -10.43 -16.68 -18.33
N LEU A 364 -10.59 -16.09 -19.53
CA LEU A 364 -9.90 -14.86 -19.92
C LEU A 364 -10.92 -13.73 -20.03
N TRP A 365 -10.58 -12.57 -19.47
CA TRP A 365 -11.44 -11.38 -19.46
C TRP A 365 -10.71 -10.17 -20.05
N GLU A 366 -11.34 -9.48 -21.01
CA GLU A 366 -10.89 -8.15 -21.44
C GLU A 366 -11.56 -7.11 -20.55
N ILE A 367 -10.84 -6.64 -19.53
CA ILE A 367 -11.38 -5.77 -18.50
C ILE A 367 -11.81 -4.41 -19.06
N GLY A 368 -11.21 -3.96 -20.17
CA GLY A 368 -11.65 -2.76 -20.90
C GLY A 368 -13.06 -2.88 -21.48
N LEU A 369 -13.45 -4.08 -21.93
CA LEU A 369 -14.77 -4.37 -22.50
C LEU A 369 -15.75 -4.94 -21.45
N ARG A 370 -15.23 -5.50 -20.34
CA ARG A 370 -15.97 -6.27 -19.31
C ARG A 370 -16.49 -7.62 -19.82
N GLU A 371 -15.91 -8.12 -20.91
CA GLU A 371 -16.33 -9.34 -21.58
C GLU A 371 -15.42 -10.53 -21.23
N ARG A 372 -16.04 -11.70 -21.09
CA ARG A 372 -15.35 -12.99 -20.96
C ARG A 372 -15.01 -13.50 -22.36
N LEU A 373 -13.74 -13.40 -22.74
CA LEU A 373 -13.23 -13.78 -24.06
C LEU A 373 -13.14 -15.29 -24.24
N VAL A 374 -12.77 -16.01 -23.17
CA VAL A 374 -12.57 -17.46 -23.16
C VAL A 374 -13.12 -18.05 -21.88
N SER A 375 -13.77 -19.20 -22.00
CA SER A 375 -14.13 -20.13 -20.92
C SER A 375 -13.58 -21.51 -21.27
N LYS A 376 -12.81 -22.12 -20.37
CA LYS A 376 -12.27 -23.48 -20.52
C LYS A 376 -12.49 -24.26 -19.22
N PRO A 377 -13.53 -25.11 -19.14
CA PRO A 377 -13.72 -26.00 -17.99
C PRO A 377 -12.63 -27.08 -17.96
N PHE A 378 -12.42 -27.68 -16.79
CA PHE A 378 -11.53 -28.83 -16.65
C PHE A 378 -11.97 -29.99 -17.55
N LYS A 379 -11.00 -30.60 -18.23
CA LYS A 379 -11.13 -31.84 -18.98
C LYS A 379 -9.76 -32.52 -19.02
N ILE A 380 -9.72 -33.84 -18.81
CA ILE A 380 -8.58 -34.72 -19.08
C ILE A 380 -8.51 -35.01 -20.58
N TRP A 381 -7.31 -34.97 -21.17
CA TRP A 381 -7.11 -35.10 -22.61
C TRP A 381 -6.80 -36.55 -22.97
N ASP A 382 -5.97 -37.23 -22.16
CA ASP A 382 -5.75 -38.68 -22.27
C ASP A 382 -5.85 -39.41 -20.91
N MET A 383 -7.01 -40.07 -20.71
CA MET A 383 -7.27 -40.91 -19.54
C MET A 383 -6.43 -42.21 -19.53
N GLN A 384 -5.90 -42.66 -20.67
CA GLN A 384 -5.05 -43.86 -20.75
C GLN A 384 -3.60 -43.55 -20.35
N ALA A 385 -3.14 -42.32 -20.56
CA ALA A 385 -1.83 -41.84 -20.09
C ALA A 385 -1.79 -41.56 -18.57
N CYS A 386 -2.94 -41.26 -17.96
CA CYS A 386 -3.09 -41.02 -16.52
C CYS A 386 -2.75 -42.26 -15.66
N SER A 387 -2.04 -42.07 -14.54
CA SER A 387 -1.70 -43.17 -13.63
C SER A 387 -2.93 -43.80 -12.98
N ALA A 388 -2.85 -45.10 -12.67
CA ALA A 388 -3.90 -45.81 -11.93
C ALA A 388 -4.18 -45.20 -10.53
N GLN A 389 -3.19 -44.51 -9.93
CA GLN A 389 -3.38 -43.78 -8.68
C GLN A 389 -4.27 -42.56 -8.91
N PHE A 390 -3.97 -41.72 -9.91
CA PHE A 390 -4.80 -40.55 -10.23
C PHE A 390 -6.22 -40.95 -10.67
N GLN A 391 -6.35 -41.99 -11.51
CA GLN A 391 -7.65 -42.56 -11.89
C GLN A 391 -8.47 -42.99 -10.65
N SER A 392 -7.84 -43.63 -9.66
CA SER A 392 -8.52 -44.02 -8.40
C SER A 392 -8.93 -42.83 -7.53
N VAL A 393 -8.17 -41.73 -7.53
CA VAL A 393 -8.54 -40.49 -6.85
C VAL A 393 -9.74 -39.83 -7.54
N LEU A 394 -9.70 -39.72 -8.87
CA LEU A 394 -10.78 -39.14 -9.68
C LEU A 394 -12.09 -39.94 -9.58
N ALA A 395 -12.00 -41.27 -9.48
CA ALA A 395 -13.17 -42.15 -9.31
C ALA A 395 -13.83 -42.02 -7.92
N LYS A 396 -13.12 -41.51 -6.91
CA LYS A 396 -13.66 -41.22 -5.57
C LYS A 396 -14.27 -39.81 -5.49
N ASP A 397 -13.65 -38.86 -6.17
CA ASP A 397 -14.10 -37.47 -6.26
C ASP A 397 -13.64 -36.87 -7.60
N SER A 398 -14.60 -36.47 -8.43
CA SER A 398 -14.36 -35.86 -9.74
C SER A 398 -14.08 -34.36 -9.69
N SER A 399 -14.15 -33.72 -8.52
CA SER A 399 -13.86 -32.30 -8.35
C SER A 399 -12.40 -31.98 -8.66
N MET A 400 -12.15 -30.98 -9.51
CA MET A 400 -10.82 -30.56 -9.95
C MET A 400 -10.63 -29.04 -9.80
N PRO A 401 -10.65 -28.48 -8.57
CA PRO A 401 -10.43 -27.06 -8.37
C PRO A 401 -9.06 -26.63 -8.89
N ILE A 402 -8.97 -25.44 -9.49
CA ILE A 402 -7.68 -24.82 -9.82
C ILE A 402 -7.07 -24.26 -8.54
N ASN A 403 -5.80 -24.58 -8.27
CA ASN A 403 -5.02 -23.94 -7.21
C ASN A 403 -4.34 -22.66 -7.71
N ARG A 404 -3.76 -22.71 -8.92
CA ARG A 404 -2.99 -21.61 -9.51
C ARG A 404 -3.21 -21.49 -11.02
N VAL A 405 -3.30 -20.25 -11.49
CA VAL A 405 -3.11 -19.88 -12.90
C VAL A 405 -1.94 -18.92 -13.02
N THR A 406 -1.23 -18.94 -14.15
CA THR A 406 -0.21 -17.92 -14.45
C THR A 406 0.09 -17.81 -15.95
N TRP A 407 0.56 -16.64 -16.38
CA TRP A 407 1.13 -16.41 -17.71
C TRP A 407 2.62 -16.75 -17.76
N SER A 408 3.11 -17.16 -18.94
CA SER A 408 4.54 -17.11 -19.24
C SER A 408 5.04 -15.65 -19.36
N PRO A 409 6.35 -15.36 -19.16
CA PRO A 409 6.84 -13.97 -19.13
C PRO A 409 6.70 -13.17 -20.44
N ASP A 410 6.46 -13.87 -21.54
CA ASP A 410 6.16 -13.35 -22.89
C ASP A 410 4.64 -13.10 -23.08
N GLY A 411 3.78 -13.92 -22.45
CA GLY A 411 2.33 -13.92 -22.58
C GLY A 411 1.76 -14.98 -23.53
N ASP A 412 2.62 -15.77 -24.19
CA ASP A 412 2.21 -16.73 -25.22
C ASP A 412 1.63 -18.04 -24.65
N LEU A 413 1.87 -18.34 -23.37
CA LEU A 413 1.43 -19.55 -22.67
C LEU A 413 0.70 -19.24 -21.36
N ILE A 414 -0.26 -20.11 -21.06
CA ILE A 414 -1.06 -20.14 -19.83
C ILE A 414 -0.74 -21.47 -19.11
N GLY A 415 -0.28 -21.38 -17.87
CA GLY A 415 -0.12 -22.52 -16.97
C GLY A 415 -1.30 -22.61 -15.99
N VAL A 416 -1.83 -23.82 -15.81
CA VAL A 416 -2.93 -24.11 -14.86
C VAL A 416 -2.56 -25.32 -14.00
N ALA A 417 -2.60 -25.15 -12.68
CA ALA A 417 -2.36 -26.22 -11.70
C ALA A 417 -3.63 -26.54 -10.90
N PHE A 418 -3.92 -27.83 -10.72
CA PHE A 418 -5.13 -28.31 -10.07
C PHE A 418 -4.85 -28.85 -8.67
N ALA A 419 -5.89 -28.94 -7.83
CA ALA A 419 -5.83 -29.50 -6.48
C ALA A 419 -5.65 -31.04 -6.43
N LYS A 420 -5.32 -31.67 -7.56
CA LYS A 420 -4.94 -33.07 -7.74
C LYS A 420 -3.80 -33.13 -8.76
N HIS A 421 -3.38 -34.32 -9.16
CA HIS A 421 -2.04 -34.57 -9.70
C HIS A 421 -1.62 -33.79 -10.97
N LEU A 422 -2.56 -33.17 -11.69
CA LEU A 422 -2.34 -32.60 -13.02
C LEU A 422 -1.90 -31.13 -13.02
N ILE A 423 -1.11 -30.78 -14.04
CA ILE A 423 -1.07 -29.43 -14.62
C ILE A 423 -1.42 -29.47 -16.11
N HIS A 424 -2.03 -28.39 -16.62
CA HIS A 424 -2.25 -28.18 -18.06
C HIS A 424 -1.53 -26.91 -18.54
N LEU A 425 -0.95 -26.95 -19.74
CA LEU A 425 -0.42 -25.80 -20.46
C LEU A 425 -1.25 -25.52 -21.72
N TYR A 426 -1.60 -24.26 -21.93
CA TYR A 426 -2.29 -23.79 -23.14
C TYR A 426 -1.47 -22.71 -23.84
N ALA A 427 -1.43 -22.72 -25.17
CA ALA A 427 -0.95 -21.61 -25.97
C ALA A 427 -2.09 -20.60 -26.16
N TYR A 428 -1.80 -19.32 -25.92
CA TYR A 428 -2.71 -18.23 -26.21
C TYR A 428 -2.42 -17.68 -27.60
N GLN A 429 -3.44 -17.65 -28.46
CA GLN A 429 -3.33 -17.18 -29.85
C GLN A 429 -4.39 -16.11 -30.12
N GLN A 430 -4.04 -15.13 -30.96
CA GLN A 430 -4.95 -14.03 -31.29
C GLN A 430 -5.82 -14.38 -32.52
N PRO A 431 -7.12 -14.02 -32.55
CA PRO A 431 -7.87 -13.33 -31.50
C PRO A 431 -8.57 -14.30 -30.53
N ASN A 432 -8.07 -14.35 -29.29
CA ASN A 432 -8.74 -15.00 -28.15
C ASN A 432 -8.95 -16.52 -28.24
N GLU A 433 -8.01 -17.28 -28.81
CA GLU A 433 -8.00 -18.74 -28.70
C GLU A 433 -7.03 -19.21 -27.59
N ALA A 434 -7.48 -20.16 -26.77
CA ALA A 434 -6.62 -20.92 -25.86
C ALA A 434 -6.57 -22.38 -26.33
N ARG A 435 -5.44 -22.74 -26.97
CA ARG A 435 -5.19 -24.06 -27.55
C ARG A 435 -4.45 -24.95 -26.56
N GLN A 436 -4.86 -26.20 -26.44
CA GLN A 436 -4.20 -27.22 -25.62
C GLN A 436 -2.79 -27.52 -26.14
N VAL A 437 -1.78 -27.54 -25.25
CA VAL A 437 -0.37 -27.83 -25.59
C VAL A 437 0.14 -29.06 -24.84
N LEU A 438 0.00 -29.10 -23.51
CA LEU A 438 0.58 -30.16 -22.68
C LEU A 438 -0.26 -30.47 -21.44
N GLU A 439 -0.40 -31.76 -21.11
CA GLU A 439 -1.03 -32.30 -19.90
C GLU A 439 0.05 -33.12 -19.17
N ILE A 440 0.29 -32.86 -17.88
CA ILE A 440 1.34 -33.54 -17.09
C ILE A 440 0.78 -33.98 -15.75
N GLU A 441 0.94 -35.26 -15.40
CA GLU A 441 0.78 -35.74 -14.01
C GLU A 441 2.03 -35.38 -13.19
N ALA A 442 1.99 -34.19 -12.58
CA ALA A 442 3.17 -33.53 -12.06
C ALA A 442 3.51 -33.89 -10.59
N HIS A 443 2.52 -34.21 -9.75
CA HIS A 443 2.74 -34.53 -8.33
C HIS A 443 1.81 -35.65 -7.83
N SER A 444 2.28 -36.43 -6.86
CA SER A 444 1.47 -37.47 -6.19
C SER A 444 0.59 -36.87 -5.08
N GLY A 445 -0.35 -36.00 -5.47
CA GLY A 445 -1.25 -35.27 -4.59
C GLY A 445 -1.81 -34.03 -5.29
N GLY A 446 -2.11 -32.96 -4.57
CA GLY A 446 -2.38 -31.65 -5.18
C GLY A 446 -1.12 -30.98 -5.72
N VAL A 447 -1.26 -30.23 -6.82
CA VAL A 447 -0.24 -29.28 -7.28
C VAL A 447 -0.60 -27.92 -6.70
N ASN A 448 0.21 -27.42 -5.77
CA ASN A 448 -0.12 -26.23 -4.98
C ASN A 448 0.23 -24.93 -5.70
N ASP A 449 1.31 -24.92 -6.48
CA ASP A 449 1.76 -23.73 -7.21
C ASP A 449 2.50 -24.10 -8.50
N ILE A 450 2.50 -23.18 -9.46
CA ILE A 450 3.10 -23.34 -10.80
C ILE A 450 3.69 -22.01 -11.24
N ALA A 451 4.91 -22.04 -11.79
CA ALA A 451 5.61 -20.86 -12.28
C ALA A 451 6.45 -21.19 -13.53
N PHE A 452 6.47 -20.29 -14.50
CA PHE A 452 7.42 -20.39 -15.62
C PHE A 452 8.80 -19.89 -15.20
N SER A 453 9.86 -20.53 -15.71
CA SER A 453 11.23 -20.03 -15.58
C SER A 453 12.02 -20.28 -16.85
N ARG A 454 13.20 -19.67 -16.96
CA ARG A 454 14.09 -19.83 -18.13
C ARG A 454 15.51 -20.32 -17.76
N PRO A 455 15.64 -21.48 -17.08
CA PRO A 455 16.96 -22.04 -16.72
C PRO A 455 17.83 -22.24 -17.97
N ASN A 456 19.05 -21.73 -17.94
CA ASN A 456 20.00 -21.72 -19.07
C ASN A 456 19.42 -21.15 -20.38
N LYS A 457 18.45 -20.21 -20.29
CA LYS A 457 17.64 -19.63 -21.37
C LYS A 457 16.59 -20.55 -22.01
N GLN A 458 16.50 -21.82 -21.62
CA GLN A 458 15.44 -22.74 -22.05
C GLN A 458 14.17 -22.46 -21.24
N LEU A 459 13.01 -22.31 -21.89
CA LEU A 459 11.73 -22.17 -21.19
C LEU A 459 11.33 -23.50 -20.54
N CYS A 460 11.04 -23.45 -19.24
CA CYS A 460 10.63 -24.59 -18.42
C CYS A 460 9.49 -24.19 -17.47
N VAL A 461 8.77 -25.19 -16.98
CA VAL A 461 7.72 -25.02 -15.97
C VAL A 461 8.20 -25.62 -14.65
N VAL A 462 8.11 -24.85 -13.57
CA VAL A 462 8.38 -25.29 -12.19
C VAL A 462 7.05 -25.57 -11.50
N THR A 463 6.92 -26.69 -10.79
CA THR A 463 5.73 -27.10 -10.03
C THR A 463 6.10 -27.52 -8.62
N CYS A 464 5.18 -27.36 -7.66
CA CYS A 464 5.32 -27.92 -6.32
C CYS A 464 4.00 -28.50 -5.80
N GLY A 465 4.04 -29.42 -4.83
CA GLY A 465 2.83 -30.12 -4.38
C GLY A 465 2.93 -30.90 -3.07
N ASP A 466 1.90 -31.69 -2.82
CA ASP A 466 1.69 -32.39 -1.55
C ASP A 466 2.66 -33.55 -1.29
N ASP A 467 3.29 -34.07 -2.34
CA ASP A 467 4.37 -35.06 -2.23
C ASP A 467 5.68 -34.49 -1.70
N LYS A 468 5.68 -33.22 -1.25
CA LYS A 468 6.80 -32.45 -0.69
C LYS A 468 7.90 -32.07 -1.69
N LEU A 469 7.67 -32.32 -2.98
CA LEU A 469 8.68 -32.13 -4.02
C LEU A 469 8.49 -30.83 -4.79
N ILE A 470 9.57 -30.37 -5.41
CA ILE A 470 9.55 -29.35 -6.47
C ILE A 470 10.11 -30.01 -7.72
N ARG A 471 9.39 -29.91 -8.84
CA ARG A 471 9.81 -30.50 -10.12
C ARG A 471 9.93 -29.42 -11.19
N VAL A 472 10.79 -29.66 -12.16
CA VAL A 472 10.98 -28.77 -13.32
C VAL A 472 10.80 -29.59 -14.58
N TRP A 473 9.96 -29.09 -15.49
CA TRP A 473 9.52 -29.75 -16.70
C TRP A 473 9.93 -28.94 -17.92
N ASP A 474 10.35 -29.62 -18.99
CA ASP A 474 10.52 -28.99 -20.29
C ASP A 474 9.17 -28.84 -21.03
N MET A 475 9.19 -28.15 -22.17
CA MET A 475 7.99 -27.94 -22.99
C MET A 475 7.51 -29.19 -23.75
N HIS A 476 8.16 -30.34 -23.59
CA HIS A 476 7.73 -31.65 -24.09
C HIS A 476 7.15 -32.55 -22.97
N GLY A 477 7.11 -32.08 -21.73
CA GLY A 477 6.61 -32.83 -20.57
C GLY A 477 7.66 -33.70 -19.87
N GLN A 478 8.94 -33.56 -20.23
CA GLN A 478 10.03 -34.32 -19.59
C GLN A 478 10.48 -33.63 -18.30
N LYS A 479 10.59 -34.39 -17.21
CA LYS A 479 11.10 -33.90 -15.92
C LYS A 479 12.62 -33.73 -15.99
N ILE A 480 13.10 -32.49 -15.97
CA ILE A 480 14.53 -32.12 -15.99
C ILE A 480 15.13 -32.18 -14.58
N TYR A 481 14.45 -31.60 -13.59
CA TYR A 481 14.92 -31.49 -12.21
C TYR A 481 13.86 -32.00 -11.21
N SER A 482 14.32 -32.49 -10.06
CA SER A 482 13.49 -33.08 -9.01
C SER A 482 14.16 -32.79 -7.67
N PHE A 483 13.63 -31.83 -6.92
CA PHE A 483 14.24 -31.34 -5.68
C PHE A 483 13.60 -31.99 -4.45
N GLU A 484 14.43 -32.60 -3.62
CA GLU A 484 14.09 -33.31 -2.38
C GLU A 484 14.70 -32.57 -1.16
N GLY A 485 13.99 -32.59 -0.03
CA GLY A 485 14.50 -32.02 1.24
C GLY A 485 13.52 -31.12 2.03
N HIS A 486 12.27 -30.95 1.58
CA HIS A 486 11.19 -30.39 2.40
C HIS A 486 10.48 -31.49 3.18
N GLU A 487 10.20 -31.26 4.47
CA GLU A 487 9.56 -32.24 5.36
C GLU A 487 8.04 -32.14 5.43
N ALA A 488 7.48 -31.06 4.88
CA ALA A 488 6.04 -30.84 4.72
C ALA A 488 5.70 -30.56 3.24
N PRO A 489 4.41 -30.68 2.84
CA PRO A 489 3.94 -30.23 1.53
C PRO A 489 4.47 -28.85 1.14
N VAL A 490 4.91 -28.72 -0.11
CA VAL A 490 5.40 -27.44 -0.64
C VAL A 490 4.20 -26.66 -1.17
N TYR A 491 4.03 -25.44 -0.66
CA TYR A 491 2.87 -24.59 -0.88
C TYR A 491 3.05 -23.56 -2.00
N SER A 492 4.24 -22.96 -2.11
CA SER A 492 4.52 -21.94 -3.11
C SER A 492 5.96 -21.96 -3.59
N ILE A 493 6.18 -21.48 -4.82
CA ILE A 493 7.48 -21.37 -5.47
C ILE A 493 7.66 -20.00 -6.12
N CYS A 494 8.88 -19.48 -6.04
CA CYS A 494 9.28 -18.21 -6.63
C CYS A 494 10.62 -18.40 -7.36
N PRO A 495 10.60 -18.82 -8.64
CA PRO A 495 11.79 -18.86 -9.49
C PRO A 495 12.27 -17.44 -9.80
N HIS A 496 13.58 -17.19 -9.67
CA HIS A 496 14.17 -15.88 -9.97
C HIS A 496 15.58 -16.02 -10.54
N HIS A 497 16.16 -14.90 -11.01
CA HIS A 497 17.57 -14.81 -11.37
C HIS A 497 18.20 -13.51 -10.89
N LYS A 498 19.46 -13.59 -10.49
CA LYS A 498 20.28 -12.44 -10.09
C LYS A 498 21.60 -12.51 -10.84
N GLU A 499 21.89 -11.49 -11.63
CA GLU A 499 22.99 -11.48 -12.61
C GLU A 499 22.90 -12.72 -13.54
N THR A 500 23.85 -13.65 -13.44
CA THR A 500 23.89 -14.92 -14.18
C THR A 500 23.35 -16.13 -13.40
N ILE A 501 23.11 -15.99 -12.08
CA ILE A 501 22.70 -17.08 -11.21
C ILE A 501 21.18 -17.21 -11.23
N GLN A 502 20.69 -18.43 -11.45
CA GLN A 502 19.25 -18.74 -11.52
C GLN A 502 18.88 -19.72 -10.41
N PHE A 503 17.82 -19.42 -9.68
CA PHE A 503 17.43 -20.14 -8.47
C PHE A 503 15.91 -20.19 -8.29
N ILE A 504 15.48 -21.02 -7.34
CA ILE A 504 14.08 -21.12 -6.92
C ILE A 504 14.03 -20.89 -5.41
N PHE A 505 13.25 -19.91 -4.95
CA PHE A 505 12.76 -19.89 -3.58
C PHE A 505 11.49 -20.74 -3.49
N SER A 506 11.27 -21.37 -2.33
CA SER A 506 10.14 -22.25 -2.09
C SER A 506 9.70 -22.20 -0.64
N THR A 507 8.42 -22.44 -0.39
CA THR A 507 7.83 -22.42 0.95
C THR A 507 6.97 -23.65 1.18
N SER A 508 7.00 -24.19 2.40
CA SER A 508 6.18 -25.33 2.82
C SER A 508 5.16 -24.94 3.89
N ILE A 509 4.16 -25.81 4.11
CA ILE A 509 3.04 -25.53 5.03
C ILE A 509 3.50 -25.37 6.50
N ASP A 510 4.59 -26.02 6.90
CA ASP A 510 5.21 -25.84 8.22
C ASP A 510 6.04 -24.54 8.36
N GLY A 511 6.13 -23.74 7.29
CA GLY A 511 6.83 -22.47 7.27
C GLY A 511 8.34 -22.57 7.01
N LYS A 512 8.86 -23.70 6.52
CA LYS A 512 10.22 -23.73 5.99
C LYS A 512 10.31 -23.01 4.66
N ILE A 513 11.33 -22.17 4.53
CA ILE A 513 11.72 -21.48 3.30
C ILE A 513 13.04 -22.09 2.84
N LYS A 514 13.10 -22.57 1.60
CA LYS A 514 14.33 -23.15 1.01
C LYS A 514 14.65 -22.56 -0.34
N ALA A 515 15.95 -22.34 -0.58
CA ALA A 515 16.50 -21.89 -1.85
C ALA A 515 17.18 -23.05 -2.59
N TRP A 516 16.98 -23.13 -3.91
CA TRP A 516 17.49 -24.21 -4.77
C TRP A 516 18.20 -23.64 -6.00
N LEU A 517 19.21 -24.35 -6.51
CA LEU A 517 19.84 -24.09 -7.80
C LEU A 517 19.45 -25.19 -8.80
N TYR A 518 19.57 -24.89 -10.10
CA TYR A 518 19.25 -25.84 -11.18
C TYR A 518 20.37 -26.88 -11.40
N ASP A 519 20.71 -27.62 -10.34
CA ASP A 519 21.81 -28.59 -10.27
C ASP A 519 21.47 -29.89 -9.50
N ASN A 520 20.23 -30.03 -8.98
CA ASN A 520 19.78 -31.11 -8.09
C ASN A 520 20.59 -31.30 -6.78
N ALA A 521 21.48 -30.38 -6.40
CA ALA A 521 22.39 -30.52 -5.25
C ALA A 521 21.74 -30.17 -3.88
N GLY A 522 20.44 -30.40 -3.75
CA GLY A 522 19.66 -30.10 -2.53
C GLY A 522 19.43 -28.60 -2.27
N SER A 523 18.81 -28.30 -1.12
CA SER A 523 18.53 -26.91 -0.71
C SER A 523 19.80 -26.22 -0.25
N ARG A 524 20.12 -25.07 -0.85
CA ARG A 524 21.33 -24.29 -0.58
C ARG A 524 21.24 -23.46 0.70
N VAL A 525 20.04 -23.05 1.09
CA VAL A 525 19.76 -22.37 2.37
C VAL A 525 18.39 -22.79 2.91
N ASP A 526 18.22 -22.70 4.22
CA ASP A 526 17.01 -23.01 4.99
C ASP A 526 16.72 -21.85 5.96
N TYR A 527 15.50 -21.31 5.92
CA TYR A 527 15.03 -20.24 6.82
C TYR A 527 13.66 -20.60 7.41
N ASP A 528 13.35 -20.07 8.60
CA ASP A 528 12.00 -20.15 9.19
C ASP A 528 11.19 -18.91 8.79
N ALA A 529 10.00 -19.11 8.22
CA ALA A 529 9.03 -18.04 8.01
C ALA A 529 8.55 -17.42 9.34
N PRO A 530 8.21 -16.12 9.37
CA PRO A 530 7.47 -15.52 10.48
C PRO A 530 6.22 -16.37 10.81
N GLY A 531 5.99 -16.64 12.10
CA GLY A 531 4.85 -17.45 12.55
C GLY A 531 4.98 -18.97 12.33
N LYS A 532 6.08 -19.45 11.72
CA LYS A 532 6.40 -20.88 11.46
C LYS A 532 5.22 -21.68 10.90
N TRP A 533 4.67 -21.15 9.82
CA TRP A 533 3.54 -21.70 9.08
C TRP A 533 3.54 -21.17 7.64
N CYS A 534 2.55 -21.61 6.89
CA CYS A 534 2.37 -21.40 5.46
C CYS A 534 2.46 -19.92 5.02
N THR A 535 3.33 -19.66 4.05
CA THR A 535 3.64 -18.31 3.54
C THR A 535 3.88 -18.34 2.03
N THR A 536 3.69 -17.21 1.35
CA THR A 536 4.02 -17.00 -0.08
C THR A 536 5.24 -16.08 -0.20
N MET A 537 6.01 -16.21 -1.28
CA MET A 537 7.15 -15.31 -1.58
C MET A 537 6.99 -14.67 -2.94
N LEU A 538 7.34 -13.38 -3.03
CA LEU A 538 7.34 -12.61 -4.28
C LEU A 538 8.51 -11.63 -4.28
N TYR A 539 9.03 -11.36 -5.47
CA TYR A 539 9.95 -10.25 -5.73
C TYR A 539 9.20 -8.95 -6.04
N SER A 540 9.87 -7.81 -5.84
CA SER A 540 9.51 -6.55 -6.50
C SER A 540 9.62 -6.66 -8.02
N ALA A 541 8.92 -5.79 -8.76
CA ALA A 541 8.85 -5.85 -10.22
C ALA A 541 10.21 -5.60 -10.96
N ASP A 542 11.21 -5.06 -10.26
CA ASP A 542 12.60 -4.95 -10.70
C ASP A 542 13.50 -6.15 -10.31
N GLY A 543 12.98 -7.09 -9.53
CA GLY A 543 13.72 -8.24 -9.02
C GLY A 543 14.74 -7.93 -7.93
N THR A 544 14.74 -6.73 -7.32
CA THR A 544 15.79 -6.30 -6.38
C THR A 544 15.49 -6.60 -4.91
N ARG A 545 14.21 -6.82 -4.54
CA ARG A 545 13.76 -6.98 -3.15
C ARG A 545 12.84 -8.20 -3.01
N LEU A 546 13.08 -9.00 -1.98
CA LEU A 546 12.35 -10.25 -1.71
C LEU A 546 11.43 -10.08 -0.50
N PHE A 547 10.16 -10.45 -0.68
CA PHE A 547 9.12 -10.36 0.35
C PHE A 547 8.51 -11.72 0.63
N SER A 548 7.98 -11.90 1.84
CA SER A 548 7.08 -13.00 2.13
C SER A 548 5.88 -12.56 2.95
N CYS A 549 4.68 -13.07 2.62
CA CYS A 549 3.47 -12.84 3.38
C CYS A 549 2.73 -14.16 3.67
N GLY A 550 2.27 -14.31 4.90
CA GLY A 550 1.61 -15.52 5.37
C GLY A 550 0.85 -15.33 6.68
N THR A 551 0.32 -16.43 7.20
CA THR A 551 -0.38 -16.50 8.49
C THR A 551 0.40 -17.39 9.45
N SER A 552 0.29 -17.17 10.75
CA SER A 552 0.83 -18.07 11.77
C SER A 552 -0.15 -19.20 12.11
N LYS A 553 0.31 -20.21 12.88
CA LYS A 553 -0.57 -21.24 13.46
C LYS A 553 -1.67 -20.69 14.37
N GLU A 554 -1.48 -19.47 14.89
CA GLU A 554 -2.40 -18.78 15.79
C GLU A 554 -3.37 -17.84 15.02
N GLY A 555 -3.21 -17.73 13.69
CA GLY A 555 -4.03 -16.87 12.82
C GLY A 555 -3.56 -15.42 12.71
N ASP A 556 -2.42 -15.07 13.31
CA ASP A 556 -1.78 -13.75 13.17
C ASP A 556 -1.13 -13.64 11.78
N SER A 557 -1.42 -12.57 11.04
CA SER A 557 -0.83 -12.33 9.71
C SER A 557 0.53 -11.64 9.80
N HIS A 558 1.43 -11.98 8.88
CA HIS A 558 2.79 -11.46 8.83
C HIS A 558 3.20 -11.07 7.40
N LEU A 559 3.91 -9.95 7.27
CA LEU A 559 4.52 -9.47 6.04
C LEU A 559 5.94 -8.95 6.36
N VAL A 560 6.93 -9.44 5.62
CA VAL A 560 8.34 -9.08 5.82
C VAL A 560 9.10 -8.88 4.51
N GLU A 561 10.08 -7.98 4.55
CA GLU A 561 11.16 -7.88 3.56
C GLU A 561 12.36 -8.69 4.07
N TRP A 562 12.98 -9.48 3.20
CA TRP A 562 14.20 -10.26 3.50
C TRP A 562 15.45 -9.52 3.04
N ASN A 563 16.54 -9.65 3.81
CA ASN A 563 17.88 -9.37 3.28
C ASN A 563 18.48 -10.67 2.73
N GLU A 564 18.49 -10.81 1.41
CA GLU A 564 18.90 -12.03 0.70
C GLU A 564 20.31 -12.51 1.08
N SER A 565 21.27 -11.58 1.22
CA SER A 565 22.68 -11.89 1.50
C SER A 565 22.95 -12.23 2.97
N GLU A 566 22.00 -11.92 3.86
CA GLU A 566 22.12 -12.14 5.30
C GLU A 566 21.17 -13.22 5.85
N GLY A 567 20.20 -13.68 5.04
CA GLY A 567 19.19 -14.65 5.45
C GLY A 567 18.23 -14.16 6.56
N SER A 568 18.24 -12.85 6.85
CA SER A 568 17.52 -12.26 7.97
C SER A 568 16.44 -11.28 7.51
N ILE A 569 15.37 -11.17 8.30
CA ILE A 569 14.31 -10.17 8.10
C ILE A 569 14.92 -8.76 8.16
N LYS A 570 14.74 -8.00 7.07
CA LYS A 570 15.20 -6.62 6.88
C LYS A 570 14.18 -5.61 7.39
N ARG A 571 12.90 -5.89 7.13
CA ARG A 571 11.75 -5.09 7.61
C ARG A 571 10.57 -6.00 7.94
N THR A 572 9.78 -5.60 8.93
CA THR A 572 8.47 -6.18 9.25
C THR A 572 7.42 -5.08 9.13
N TYR A 573 6.34 -5.34 8.40
CA TYR A 573 5.31 -4.33 8.13
C TYR A 573 4.17 -4.42 9.15
N SER A 574 3.73 -3.28 9.68
CA SER A 574 2.70 -3.14 10.71
C SER A 574 1.34 -2.76 10.10
N GLY A 575 0.24 -3.14 10.76
CA GLY A 575 -1.14 -2.84 10.30
C GLY A 575 -2.06 -4.06 10.16
N PHE A 576 -1.51 -5.27 10.26
CA PHE A 576 -2.30 -6.49 10.43
C PHE A 576 -2.97 -6.51 11.82
N ARG A 577 -4.20 -7.03 11.90
CA ARG A 577 -4.95 -7.09 13.16
C ARG A 577 -4.64 -8.41 13.89
N LYS A 578 -4.16 -8.32 15.13
CA LYS A 578 -4.12 -9.49 16.03
C LYS A 578 -5.53 -10.00 16.30
N LYS A 579 -5.74 -11.31 16.17
CA LYS A 579 -7.06 -11.94 16.35
C LYS A 579 -7.18 -12.60 17.71
N ALA A 580 -8.34 -12.44 18.33
CA ALA A 580 -8.70 -13.17 19.53
C ALA A 580 -9.15 -14.60 19.16
N SER A 581 -8.21 -15.55 19.19
CA SER A 581 -8.43 -17.01 19.17
C SER A 581 -9.53 -17.51 18.20
N GLY A 582 -9.22 -17.57 16.90
CA GLY A 582 -10.14 -18.11 15.89
C GLY A 582 -9.39 -18.75 14.71
N VAL A 583 -9.88 -19.88 14.20
CA VAL A 583 -9.22 -20.66 13.16
C VAL A 583 -9.29 -19.94 11.80
N VAL A 584 -8.21 -19.28 11.41
CA VAL A 584 -8.05 -18.70 10.07
C VAL A 584 -7.67 -19.81 9.08
N GLN A 585 -8.65 -20.32 8.34
CA GLN A 585 -8.39 -21.26 7.24
C GLN A 585 -7.92 -20.51 5.99
N GLY A 586 -6.63 -20.18 5.93
CA GLY A 586 -5.99 -19.66 4.72
C GLY A 586 -4.68 -18.91 4.97
N VAL A 587 -4.08 -18.47 3.86
CA VAL A 587 -2.82 -17.70 3.82
C VAL A 587 -3.12 -16.34 3.20
N VAL A 588 -2.68 -15.25 3.84
CA VAL A 588 -2.78 -13.90 3.26
C VAL A 588 -2.10 -13.88 1.91
N GLN A 589 -2.83 -13.40 0.90
CA GLN A 589 -2.26 -13.10 -0.42
C GLN A 589 -1.81 -11.65 -0.46
N PHE A 590 -0.68 -11.42 -1.10
CA PHE A 590 -0.08 -10.11 -1.29
C PHE A 590 0.48 -9.98 -2.70
N ASP A 591 0.76 -8.73 -3.10
CA ASP A 591 1.41 -8.42 -4.36
C ASP A 591 2.14 -7.08 -4.31
N THR A 592 3.03 -6.82 -5.27
CA THR A 592 3.80 -5.58 -5.36
C THR A 592 3.57 -4.85 -6.70
N ALA A 593 3.74 -3.53 -6.70
CA ALA A 593 3.62 -2.70 -7.89
C ALA A 593 4.63 -1.55 -7.89
N GLN A 594 5.09 -1.16 -9.08
CA GLN A 594 5.93 0.02 -9.33
C GLN A 594 7.20 0.12 -8.44
N ASN A 595 7.68 -1.00 -7.90
CA ASN A 595 8.80 -1.16 -6.95
C ASN A 595 8.67 -0.47 -5.57
N HIS A 596 7.60 0.30 -5.34
CA HIS A 596 7.39 1.07 -4.11
C HIS A 596 5.99 0.87 -3.49
N ILE A 597 5.07 0.14 -4.13
CA ILE A 597 3.75 -0.21 -3.59
C ILE A 597 3.71 -1.69 -3.22
N LEU A 598 3.17 -2.02 -2.05
CA LEU A 598 2.80 -3.38 -1.66
C LEU A 598 1.36 -3.40 -1.14
N ALA A 599 0.56 -4.35 -1.60
CA ALA A 599 -0.80 -4.60 -1.11
C ALA A 599 -0.97 -6.01 -0.54
N ALA A 600 -1.74 -6.16 0.54
CA ALA A 600 -2.09 -7.46 1.12
C ALA A 600 -3.56 -7.51 1.57
N GLY A 601 -4.18 -8.69 1.46
CA GLY A 601 -5.59 -8.91 1.79
C GLY A 601 -5.82 -9.49 3.19
N GLU A 602 -6.50 -8.75 4.07
CA GLU A 602 -6.91 -9.22 5.40
C GLU A 602 -8.21 -8.53 5.86
N ASP A 603 -9.09 -9.25 6.57
CA ASP A 603 -10.26 -8.72 7.30
C ASP A 603 -11.26 -7.98 6.39
N ASN A 604 -11.58 -8.60 5.25
CA ASN A 604 -12.45 -8.04 4.21
C ASN A 604 -11.91 -6.71 3.64
N GLN A 605 -10.60 -6.46 3.76
CA GLN A 605 -9.94 -5.23 3.34
C GLN A 605 -8.66 -5.51 2.54
N ILE A 606 -8.30 -4.54 1.69
CA ILE A 606 -7.00 -4.45 1.04
C ILE A 606 -6.21 -3.40 1.81
N LYS A 607 -5.03 -3.77 2.32
CA LYS A 607 -4.11 -2.91 3.06
C LYS A 607 -2.91 -2.57 2.17
N PHE A 608 -2.42 -1.33 2.24
CA PHE A 608 -1.32 -0.84 1.41
C PHE A 608 -0.15 -0.32 2.25
N TRP A 609 1.06 -0.58 1.79
CA TRP A 609 2.32 -0.08 2.32
C TRP A 609 3.14 0.56 1.20
N ASP A 610 3.91 1.59 1.57
CA ASP A 610 5.08 1.99 0.81
C ASP A 610 6.19 0.99 1.17
N VAL A 611 6.95 0.52 0.18
CA VAL A 611 7.85 -0.63 0.39
C VAL A 611 9.06 -0.25 1.27
N ASP A 612 9.36 1.04 1.49
CA ASP A 612 10.41 1.47 2.42
C ASP A 612 9.88 1.92 3.80
N ASN A 613 8.57 2.20 3.93
CA ASN A 613 7.87 2.50 5.18
C ASN A 613 7.21 1.25 5.81
N THR A 614 7.62 0.88 7.02
CA THR A 614 7.04 -0.27 7.72
C THR A 614 5.59 -0.06 8.20
N ASN A 615 5.08 1.18 8.23
CA ASN A 615 3.71 1.47 8.67
C ASN A 615 2.74 1.46 7.50
N MET A 616 1.56 0.85 7.70
CA MET A 616 0.46 0.85 6.72
C MET A 616 0.07 2.28 6.33
N LEU A 617 0.09 2.57 5.02
CA LEU A 617 -0.29 3.85 4.44
C LEU A 617 -1.80 4.09 4.57
N THR A 618 -2.57 3.08 4.16
CA THR A 618 -4.02 3.14 4.00
C THR A 618 -4.60 1.74 3.85
N PHE A 619 -5.92 1.63 3.99
CA PHE A 619 -6.68 0.42 3.71
C PHE A 619 -8.02 0.79 3.07
N ILE A 620 -8.60 -0.13 2.33
CA ILE A 620 -9.91 0.02 1.67
C ILE A 620 -10.70 -1.28 1.76
N ASP A 621 -12.03 -1.17 1.78
CA ASP A 621 -12.97 -2.29 1.70
C ASP A 621 -13.42 -2.60 0.24
N ALA A 622 -12.96 -1.80 -0.72
CA ALA A 622 -13.30 -1.86 -2.13
C ALA A 622 -14.82 -1.85 -2.42
N ASP A 623 -15.59 -0.97 -1.78
CA ASP A 623 -17.06 -0.95 -1.82
C ASP A 623 -17.67 -2.26 -1.25
N GLY A 624 -17.03 -2.82 -0.22
CA GLY A 624 -17.46 -4.03 0.50
C GLY A 624 -17.40 -5.34 -0.29
N GLY A 625 -17.91 -6.42 0.30
CA GLY A 625 -18.06 -7.71 -0.39
C GLY A 625 -16.75 -8.47 -0.65
N LEU A 626 -15.64 -8.10 -0.01
CA LEU A 626 -14.41 -8.89 0.00
C LEU A 626 -14.49 -10.01 1.06
N PRO A 627 -13.95 -11.21 0.81
CA PRO A 627 -13.85 -12.27 1.82
C PRO A 627 -12.75 -11.96 2.86
N GLY A 628 -12.69 -12.74 3.94
CA GLY A 628 -11.76 -12.51 5.06
C GLY A 628 -10.26 -12.55 4.72
N LEU A 629 -9.91 -13.22 3.63
CA LEU A 629 -8.58 -13.22 2.99
C LEU A 629 -8.78 -13.02 1.48
N PRO A 630 -8.95 -11.77 0.99
CA PRO A 630 -9.14 -11.51 -0.43
C PRO A 630 -7.85 -11.77 -1.19
N ARG A 631 -7.91 -12.57 -2.25
CA ARG A 631 -6.78 -12.77 -3.17
C ARG A 631 -6.70 -11.57 -4.09
N LEU A 632 -5.49 -11.04 -4.30
CA LEU A 632 -5.26 -9.83 -5.09
C LEU A 632 -4.08 -9.99 -6.06
N ARG A 633 -4.13 -9.27 -7.18
CA ARG A 633 -3.06 -9.14 -8.18
C ARG A 633 -3.05 -7.74 -8.80
N PHE A 634 -1.88 -7.11 -8.86
CA PHE A 634 -1.68 -5.91 -9.69
C PHE A 634 -1.50 -6.31 -11.16
N ASN A 635 -1.81 -5.38 -12.07
CA ASN A 635 -1.23 -5.44 -13.41
C ASN A 635 0.21 -4.89 -13.39
N LYS A 636 1.00 -5.16 -14.44
CA LYS A 636 2.42 -4.76 -14.52
C LYS A 636 2.67 -3.25 -14.40
N GLU A 637 1.70 -2.42 -14.78
CA GLU A 637 1.77 -0.95 -14.64
C GLU A 637 1.44 -0.48 -13.21
N GLY A 638 0.89 -1.34 -12.34
CA GLY A 638 0.38 -0.98 -11.02
C GLY A 638 -0.91 -0.14 -11.01
N ASN A 639 -1.43 0.21 -12.19
CA ASN A 639 -2.56 1.11 -12.34
C ASN A 639 -3.93 0.41 -12.25
N LEU A 640 -3.95 -0.93 -12.35
CA LEU A 640 -5.10 -1.79 -12.04
C LEU A 640 -4.74 -2.85 -10.98
N LEU A 641 -5.73 -3.23 -10.17
CA LEU A 641 -5.63 -4.22 -9.10
C LEU A 641 -6.89 -5.10 -9.11
N ALA A 642 -6.76 -6.38 -9.43
CA ALA A 642 -7.84 -7.36 -9.41
C ALA A 642 -7.93 -8.01 -8.02
N VAL A 643 -9.15 -8.15 -7.47
CA VAL A 643 -9.38 -8.62 -6.09
C VAL A 643 -10.64 -9.48 -6.01
N THR A 644 -10.57 -10.66 -5.38
CA THR A 644 -11.69 -11.61 -5.26
C THR A 644 -12.80 -11.12 -4.34
N THR A 645 -14.06 -11.45 -4.65
CA THR A 645 -15.26 -11.12 -3.85
C THR A 645 -15.98 -12.35 -3.29
N VAL A 646 -16.85 -12.15 -2.29
CA VAL A 646 -17.66 -13.22 -1.66
C VAL A 646 -18.74 -13.80 -2.57
N ASP A 647 -19.15 -13.07 -3.61
CA ASP A 647 -20.22 -13.43 -4.55
C ASP A 647 -19.70 -14.20 -5.79
N ASN A 648 -18.65 -15.01 -5.61
CA ASN A 648 -18.04 -15.82 -6.67
C ASN A 648 -17.62 -15.00 -7.90
N GLY A 649 -16.88 -13.92 -7.65
CA GLY A 649 -16.41 -12.98 -8.66
C GLY A 649 -15.14 -12.24 -8.24
N PHE A 650 -14.90 -11.13 -8.92
CA PHE A 650 -13.77 -10.25 -8.63
C PHE A 650 -14.12 -8.79 -8.96
N LYS A 651 -13.50 -7.87 -8.21
CA LYS A 651 -13.48 -6.44 -8.47
C LYS A 651 -12.18 -6.05 -9.15
N ILE A 652 -12.26 -5.08 -10.04
CA ILE A 652 -11.10 -4.38 -10.58
C ILE A 652 -11.08 -2.99 -9.97
N LEU A 653 -10.01 -2.70 -9.24
CA LEU A 653 -9.71 -1.38 -8.75
C LEU A 653 -8.72 -0.70 -9.70
N ALA A 654 -8.78 0.62 -9.77
CA ALA A 654 -8.00 1.44 -10.70
C ALA A 654 -7.58 2.76 -10.06
N ASN A 655 -6.39 3.24 -10.44
CA ASN A 655 -5.98 4.63 -10.23
C ASN A 655 -6.48 5.50 -11.41
N SER A 656 -6.13 6.79 -11.44
CA SER A 656 -6.61 7.69 -12.49
C SER A 656 -6.15 7.32 -13.91
N ASP A 657 -4.97 6.69 -14.06
CA ASP A 657 -4.48 6.18 -15.34
C ASP A 657 -5.07 4.82 -15.71
N GLY A 658 -5.30 3.92 -14.74
CA GLY A 658 -6.08 2.70 -14.97
C GLY A 658 -7.49 3.02 -15.46
N LEU A 659 -8.15 4.01 -14.86
CA LEU A 659 -9.44 4.53 -15.32
C LEU A 659 -9.37 5.18 -16.72
N ARG A 660 -8.24 5.82 -17.07
CA ARG A 660 -7.99 6.39 -18.40
C ARG A 660 -7.87 5.28 -19.45
N SER A 661 -7.06 4.25 -19.18
CA SER A 661 -6.83 3.10 -20.06
C SER A 661 -8.12 2.31 -20.33
N LEU A 662 -8.92 2.04 -19.29
CA LEU A 662 -10.21 1.36 -19.45
C LEU A 662 -11.21 2.15 -20.30
N ARG A 663 -11.27 3.49 -20.15
CA ARG A 663 -12.10 4.36 -21.01
C ARG A 663 -11.60 4.44 -22.45
N ALA A 664 -10.28 4.44 -22.65
CA ALA A 664 -9.67 4.46 -23.98
C ALA A 664 -9.94 3.17 -24.77
N PHE A 665 -10.11 2.04 -24.09
CA PHE A 665 -10.55 0.78 -24.69
C PHE A 665 -12.05 0.81 -25.06
N GLY A 666 -12.92 1.17 -24.10
CA GLY A 666 -14.38 1.14 -24.28
C GLY A 666 -14.95 2.11 -25.31
N ASN A 667 -14.16 3.06 -25.83
CA ASN A 667 -14.57 4.03 -26.84
C ASN A 667 -14.13 3.68 -28.28
N ARG A 668 -13.55 2.50 -28.53
CA ARG A 668 -13.15 2.09 -29.89
C ARG A 668 -14.30 1.35 -30.61
N PRO A 669 -14.74 1.82 -31.80
CA PRO A 669 -15.48 0.97 -32.73
C PRO A 669 -14.61 -0.24 -33.11
N PHE A 670 -15.25 -1.38 -33.39
CA PHE A 670 -14.55 -2.59 -33.80
C PHE A 670 -14.12 -2.50 -35.27
N GLU A 671 -12.95 -1.91 -35.51
CA GLU A 671 -12.25 -2.01 -36.81
C GLU A 671 -11.24 -3.17 -36.78
N ALA A 672 -11.23 -3.97 -37.85
CA ALA A 672 -10.25 -5.03 -38.01
C ALA A 672 -8.85 -4.44 -38.25
N PHE A 673 -7.92 -4.69 -37.33
CA PHE A 673 -6.55 -4.18 -37.41
C PHE A 673 -5.85 -4.62 -38.69
N ARG A 674 -5.65 -3.67 -39.62
CA ARG A 674 -4.53 -3.73 -40.56
C ARG A 674 -3.24 -3.40 -39.82
N SER A 675 -2.21 -4.20 -40.02
CA SER A 675 -0.88 -3.95 -39.49
C SER A 675 -0.14 -2.85 -40.26
N PRO A 676 0.65 -2.03 -39.56
CA PRO A 676 1.78 -1.34 -40.14
C PRO A 676 3.08 -1.71 -39.40
N TYR A 677 3.72 -2.79 -39.82
CA TYR A 677 5.15 -3.00 -39.58
C TYR A 677 5.79 -3.55 -40.85
N GLU A 678 6.77 -2.82 -41.38
CA GLU A 678 7.55 -3.25 -42.52
C GLU A 678 8.55 -4.32 -42.07
N ALA A 679 8.36 -5.56 -42.52
CA ALA A 679 9.34 -6.62 -42.35
C ALA A 679 10.32 -6.60 -43.53
N SER A 680 11.60 -6.34 -43.26
CA SER A 680 12.67 -6.42 -44.27
C SER A 680 12.85 -7.86 -44.75
N ALA A 681 12.71 -8.08 -46.05
CA ALA A 681 12.59 -9.42 -46.61
C ALA A 681 13.93 -10.14 -46.79
N MET A 682 14.09 -11.31 -46.17
CA MET A 682 15.00 -12.36 -46.65
C MET A 682 14.26 -13.30 -47.59
N LYS A 683 14.79 -13.50 -48.81
CA LYS A 683 14.26 -14.45 -49.80
C LYS A 683 14.90 -15.83 -49.65
N VAL A 684 14.07 -16.88 -49.64
CA VAL A 684 14.39 -18.19 -50.23
C VAL A 684 13.17 -18.68 -51.00
N SER A 685 13.37 -19.40 -52.10
CA SER A 685 12.34 -19.78 -53.09
C SER A 685 11.92 -21.25 -53.00
N GLY A 686 10.64 -21.55 -53.25
CA GLY A 686 10.16 -22.92 -53.52
C GLY A 686 8.65 -23.03 -53.73
N ALA A 687 8.23 -23.42 -54.94
CA ALA A 687 6.88 -23.85 -55.32
C ALA A 687 7.01 -25.07 -56.27
N PRO A 688 6.00 -25.97 -56.40
CA PRO A 688 4.72 -25.71 -57.07
C PRO A 688 3.49 -25.95 -56.15
N VAL A 689 2.34 -25.28 -56.29
CA VAL A 689 1.33 -25.26 -57.38
C VAL A 689 0.58 -26.58 -57.60
N VAL A 690 -0.68 -26.62 -57.13
CA VAL A 690 -1.81 -27.43 -57.67
C VAL A 690 -3.10 -26.59 -57.55
N ALA A 691 -3.99 -26.66 -58.54
CA ALA A 691 -5.34 -26.07 -58.53
C ALA A 691 -6.39 -27.20 -58.45
N GLY A 692 -7.67 -27.01 -58.10
CA GLY A 692 -8.44 -25.79 -57.81
C GLY A 692 -9.93 -26.19 -57.71
N ILE A 693 -10.82 -25.45 -58.38
CA ILE A 693 -12.24 -25.80 -58.66
C ILE A 693 -13.22 -25.69 -57.48
N SER A 694 -14.17 -24.76 -57.61
CA SER A 694 -15.51 -24.83 -56.99
C SER A 694 -16.51 -25.37 -58.01
N PRO A 695 -17.61 -26.00 -57.58
CA PRO A 695 -18.87 -25.91 -58.30
C PRO A 695 -19.99 -25.27 -57.46
N ASN A 696 -20.90 -24.61 -58.17
CA ASN A 696 -22.20 -24.13 -57.67
C ASN A 696 -23.29 -25.10 -58.19
N ILE A 697 -24.59 -24.73 -58.13
CA ILE A 697 -25.78 -25.54 -58.55
C ILE A 697 -26.29 -26.46 -57.41
N GLY A 698 -27.60 -26.57 -57.14
CA GLY A 698 -28.75 -25.91 -57.75
C GLY A 698 -30.08 -26.21 -57.05
N ARG A 699 -31.16 -25.54 -57.48
CA ARG A 699 -32.54 -25.68 -56.94
C ARG A 699 -33.33 -26.77 -57.67
N MET A 700 -34.36 -27.32 -57.03
CA MET A 700 -35.76 -27.15 -57.49
C MET A 700 -36.77 -27.62 -56.40
N ASP A 701 -37.78 -26.78 -56.13
CA ASP A 701 -39.25 -27.06 -56.09
C ASP A 701 -39.84 -28.19 -55.18
N ASN A 702 -41.05 -28.06 -54.59
CA ASN A 702 -42.10 -27.01 -54.54
C ASN A 702 -43.02 -27.25 -53.29
N LEU A 703 -44.17 -26.62 -52.99
CA LEU A 703 -45.10 -25.67 -53.64
C LEU A 703 -45.88 -24.87 -52.53
N ASP A 704 -46.87 -24.06 -52.93
CA ASP A 704 -48.07 -23.54 -52.22
C ASP A 704 -48.33 -23.86 -50.72
N ARG A 705 -48.73 -22.91 -49.86
CA ARG A 705 -49.03 -21.44 -49.96
C ARG A 705 -49.02 -20.84 -48.51
N ASN A 706 -49.41 -19.62 -48.13
CA ASN A 706 -50.19 -18.53 -48.75
C ASN A 706 -49.69 -17.12 -48.29
N SER A 707 -50.43 -16.05 -48.56
CA SER A 707 -50.15 -14.66 -48.09
C SER A 707 -51.47 -13.89 -47.84
N PRO A 708 -51.54 -12.56 -47.52
CA PRO A 708 -50.69 -11.39 -47.90
C PRO A 708 -49.70 -10.95 -46.78
N ALA A 709 -48.52 -10.32 -46.98
CA ALA A 709 -48.06 -9.26 -47.91
C ALA A 709 -48.56 -7.84 -47.51
N LYS A 710 -47.85 -6.69 -47.65
CA LYS A 710 -46.49 -6.25 -48.10
C LYS A 710 -46.40 -4.70 -47.83
N PRO A 711 -45.35 -3.91 -48.21
CA PRO A 711 -43.96 -4.19 -48.60
C PRO A 711 -42.88 -3.32 -47.86
N SER A 712 -41.60 -3.48 -48.24
CA SER A 712 -40.44 -2.58 -48.01
C SER A 712 -40.27 -1.58 -49.21
N PRO A 713 -39.18 -0.80 -49.49
CA PRO A 713 -37.73 -0.82 -49.12
C PRO A 713 -37.24 0.46 -48.35
N ILE A 714 -36.05 0.63 -47.74
CA ILE A 714 -34.61 0.36 -48.05
C ILE A 714 -33.96 1.35 -49.07
N LEU A 715 -33.04 2.25 -48.64
CA LEU A 715 -31.57 2.22 -48.90
C LEU A 715 -30.79 3.50 -48.42
N ASN A 716 -29.55 3.28 -47.98
CA ASN A 716 -28.40 4.13 -47.59
C ASN A 716 -28.22 5.57 -48.15
N GLY A 717 -27.46 6.44 -47.44
CA GLY A 717 -26.85 7.66 -48.02
C GLY A 717 -26.05 8.64 -47.12
N ALA A 718 -24.83 8.27 -46.70
CA ALA A 718 -23.63 9.11 -46.38
C ALA A 718 -23.65 10.42 -45.53
N ASP A 719 -22.67 10.50 -44.60
CA ASP A 719 -22.06 11.68 -43.93
C ASP A 719 -21.18 12.55 -44.89
N PRO A 720 -20.56 13.72 -44.51
CA PRO A 720 -20.25 14.23 -43.15
C PRO A 720 -20.39 15.75 -42.83
N ALA A 721 -20.47 16.05 -41.53
CA ALA A 721 -19.86 17.17 -40.75
C ALA A 721 -19.71 18.62 -41.33
N SER A 722 -20.25 19.63 -40.62
CA SER A 722 -19.50 20.40 -39.59
C SER A 722 -20.08 21.81 -39.21
N ARG A 723 -19.67 22.30 -38.03
CA ARG A 723 -19.54 23.72 -37.58
C ARG A 723 -20.79 24.64 -37.38
N SER A 724 -21.16 24.74 -36.09
CA SER A 724 -21.16 25.97 -35.25
C SER A 724 -22.23 27.07 -35.36
N ILE A 725 -22.97 27.21 -34.25
CA ILE A 725 -23.16 28.42 -33.42
C ILE A 725 -24.24 29.48 -33.83
N ASP A 726 -25.18 29.64 -32.88
CA ASP A 726 -25.89 30.85 -32.39
C ASP A 726 -27.36 31.23 -32.71
N ILE A 727 -28.05 31.48 -31.58
CA ILE A 727 -29.07 32.53 -31.30
C ILE A 727 -30.47 32.44 -31.94
N LYS A 728 -31.33 31.69 -31.20
CA LYS A 728 -32.63 32.17 -30.65
C LYS A 728 -33.80 32.39 -31.65
N PRO A 729 -35.03 32.74 -31.21
CA PRO A 729 -36.11 31.75 -31.32
C PRO A 729 -37.30 32.19 -32.18
N ARG A 730 -38.03 31.22 -32.73
CA ARG A 730 -39.43 31.40 -33.14
C ARG A 730 -40.31 30.25 -32.67
N ILE A 731 -41.55 30.59 -32.37
CA ILE A 731 -42.60 29.69 -31.92
C ILE A 731 -43.32 29.15 -33.15
N SER A 732 -43.57 27.84 -33.17
CA SER A 732 -44.55 27.19 -34.03
C SER A 732 -45.28 26.12 -33.21
N GLU A 733 -46.61 26.08 -33.32
CA GLU A 733 -47.44 25.12 -32.59
C GLU A 733 -47.29 23.73 -33.21
N GLU A 734 -46.87 22.75 -32.41
CA GLU A 734 -47.07 21.34 -32.74
C GLU A 734 -47.97 20.67 -31.70
N LYS A 735 -48.72 19.67 -32.16
CA LYS A 735 -49.75 18.97 -31.40
C LYS A 735 -49.13 18.17 -30.25
N PRO A 736 -49.89 17.86 -29.18
CA PRO A 736 -49.41 16.99 -28.11
C PRO A 736 -49.15 15.58 -28.66
N ASP A 737 -47.90 15.31 -29.01
CA ASP A 737 -47.49 13.97 -29.40
C ASP A 737 -47.73 13.01 -28.24
N LYS A 738 -48.17 11.79 -28.55
CA LYS A 738 -48.65 10.84 -27.53
C LYS A 738 -47.46 10.32 -26.74
N ALA A 739 -47.13 11.03 -25.66
CA ALA A 739 -46.12 10.61 -24.70
C ALA A 739 -46.36 9.14 -24.34
N LYS A 740 -45.37 8.29 -24.67
CA LYS A 740 -45.37 6.88 -24.26
C LYS A 740 -45.71 6.81 -22.77
N PRO A 741 -46.51 5.83 -22.32
CA PRO A 741 -46.69 5.60 -20.90
C PRO A 741 -45.31 5.45 -20.25
N TRP A 742 -44.94 6.42 -19.42
CA TRP A 742 -43.71 6.34 -18.63
C TRP A 742 -43.97 5.28 -17.56
N GLU A 743 -43.50 4.06 -17.83
CA GLU A 743 -43.55 2.95 -16.90
C GLU A 743 -42.85 3.34 -15.60
N LEU A 744 -43.45 2.94 -14.47
CA LEU A 744 -42.89 3.21 -13.15
C LEU A 744 -41.59 2.43 -13.00
N MET A 745 -40.49 3.14 -12.78
CA MET A 745 -39.21 2.49 -12.49
C MET A 745 -39.25 1.86 -11.09
N GLU A 746 -39.35 0.53 -11.02
CA GLU A 746 -39.20 -0.21 -9.78
C GLU A 746 -37.78 -0.77 -9.62
N VAL A 747 -37.11 -0.31 -8.57
CA VAL A 747 -35.81 -0.77 -8.09
C VAL A 747 -36.06 -1.80 -6.99
N LEU A 748 -36.01 -3.08 -7.37
CA LEU A 748 -36.31 -4.22 -6.50
C LEU A 748 -35.05 -4.96 -6.05
N ASN A 749 -33.96 -4.83 -6.82
CA ASN A 749 -32.71 -5.57 -6.65
C ASN A 749 -31.53 -4.64 -6.30
N PRO A 750 -30.58 -5.06 -5.43
CA PRO A 750 -29.41 -4.25 -5.06
C PRO A 750 -28.52 -3.78 -6.23
N GLN A 751 -28.51 -4.52 -7.35
CA GLN A 751 -27.69 -4.18 -8.52
C GLN A 751 -28.18 -2.93 -9.30
N GLN A 752 -29.41 -2.46 -9.04
CA GLN A 752 -30.04 -1.38 -9.82
C GLN A 752 -29.69 0.04 -9.32
N PHE A 753 -28.96 0.18 -8.22
CA PHE A 753 -28.58 1.47 -7.63
C PHE A 753 -27.29 1.36 -6.80
N ARG A 754 -26.73 2.48 -6.36
CA ARG A 754 -25.52 2.52 -5.52
C ARG A 754 -25.86 2.91 -4.08
N VAL A 755 -25.38 2.12 -3.13
CA VAL A 755 -25.45 2.40 -1.69
C VAL A 755 -24.04 2.70 -1.21
N ALA A 756 -23.86 3.78 -0.45
CA ALA A 756 -22.63 4.07 0.27
C ALA A 756 -22.87 3.90 1.77
N THR A 757 -22.35 2.83 2.35
CA THR A 757 -22.40 2.56 3.79
C THR A 757 -21.48 3.53 4.53
N LEU A 758 -21.95 4.11 5.63
CA LEU A 758 -21.09 4.94 6.50
C LEU A 758 -20.15 4.02 7.30
N PRO A 759 -18.83 4.27 7.34
CA PRO A 759 -17.89 3.38 8.02
C PRO A 759 -18.27 3.09 9.48
N GLU A 760 -18.28 1.81 9.86
CA GLU A 760 -18.58 1.38 11.22
C GLU A 760 -17.47 1.83 12.19
N THR A 761 -17.87 2.60 13.21
CA THR A 761 -17.03 2.94 14.37
C THR A 761 -17.17 1.84 15.42
N PRO A 762 -16.12 1.43 16.15
CA PRO A 762 -16.16 0.26 17.04
C PRO A 762 -17.28 0.30 18.09
N ASP A 763 -17.65 1.48 18.59
CA ASP A 763 -18.72 1.66 19.58
C ASP A 763 -20.12 1.83 18.92
N GLN A 764 -20.61 0.82 18.21
CA GLN A 764 -21.94 0.82 17.59
C GLN A 764 -22.94 -0.14 18.25
N THR A 765 -23.53 0.33 19.34
CA THR A 765 -24.82 -0.15 19.88
C THR A 765 -25.94 0.89 19.77
N SER A 766 -25.64 2.17 19.53
CA SER A 766 -26.64 3.25 19.49
C SER A 766 -27.34 3.41 18.14
N LYS A 767 -28.66 3.61 18.18
CA LYS A 767 -29.53 3.83 17.02
C LYS A 767 -29.37 5.26 16.50
N VAL A 768 -29.27 5.47 15.19
CA VAL A 768 -29.33 6.83 14.61
C VAL A 768 -30.78 7.34 14.68
N VAL A 769 -30.96 8.58 15.18
CA VAL A 769 -32.28 9.19 15.42
C VAL A 769 -32.51 10.48 14.61
N ARG A 770 -31.45 11.16 14.16
CA ARG A 770 -31.52 12.25 13.15
C ARG A 770 -30.31 12.19 12.22
N LEU A 771 -30.51 12.60 10.97
CA LEU A 771 -29.48 12.80 9.94
C LEU A 771 -29.62 14.22 9.36
N LEU A 772 -28.49 14.88 9.06
CA LEU A 772 -28.47 16.22 8.48
C LEU A 772 -27.24 16.43 7.59
N TYR A 773 -27.44 16.80 6.32
CA TYR A 773 -26.33 17.22 5.45
C TYR A 773 -25.84 18.62 5.80
N THR A 774 -24.55 18.92 5.56
CA THR A 774 -24.04 20.29 5.62
C THR A 774 -24.59 21.14 4.46
N ASN A 775 -24.68 22.47 4.61
CA ASN A 775 -25.24 23.35 3.57
C ASN A 775 -24.35 23.41 2.33
N SER A 776 -23.03 23.37 2.51
CA SER A 776 -22.05 23.09 1.44
C SER A 776 -22.30 21.76 0.72
N GLY A 777 -22.95 20.82 1.42
CA GLY A 777 -23.17 19.45 0.99
C GLY A 777 -21.92 18.58 1.05
N VAL A 778 -20.88 18.99 1.78
CA VAL A 778 -19.56 18.35 1.88
C VAL A 778 -19.48 17.35 3.05
N GLY A 779 -20.42 17.39 4.01
CA GLY A 779 -20.49 16.42 5.10
C GLY A 779 -21.91 16.01 5.48
N LEU A 780 -22.01 14.96 6.29
CA LEU A 780 -23.24 14.40 6.86
C LEU A 780 -23.06 14.26 8.37
N LEU A 781 -24.01 14.78 9.14
CA LEU A 781 -24.14 14.57 10.57
C LEU A 781 -25.15 13.46 10.85
N ALA A 782 -24.85 12.63 11.86
CA ALA A 782 -25.83 11.74 12.48
C ALA A 782 -25.84 11.98 14.00
N LEU A 783 -27.03 12.12 14.58
CA LEU A 783 -27.27 12.12 16.03
C LEU A 783 -27.76 10.73 16.43
N GLY A 784 -27.10 10.11 17.40
CA GLY A 784 -27.47 8.80 17.96
C GLY A 784 -28.39 8.90 19.17
N SER A 785 -29.05 7.79 19.53
CA SER A 785 -29.89 7.65 20.73
C SER A 785 -29.09 7.72 22.04
N ASN A 786 -27.75 7.64 21.96
CA ASN A 786 -26.84 7.96 23.05
C ASN A 786 -26.50 9.46 23.14
N ALA A 787 -27.28 10.32 22.49
CA ALA A 787 -27.13 11.79 22.43
C ALA A 787 -25.80 12.31 21.81
N ILE A 788 -24.96 11.43 21.26
CA ILE A 788 -23.70 11.80 20.58
C ILE A 788 -23.96 12.09 19.11
N GLN A 789 -23.39 13.20 18.62
CA GLN A 789 -23.31 13.51 17.20
C GLN A 789 -21.99 13.02 16.60
N ARG A 790 -22.07 12.38 15.43
CA ARG A 790 -20.94 11.97 14.58
C ARG A 790 -21.02 12.71 13.25
N LEU A 791 -19.86 13.01 12.66
CA LEU A 791 -19.73 13.75 11.41
C LEU A 791 -18.90 12.94 10.43
N TRP A 792 -19.39 12.77 9.21
CA TRP A 792 -18.63 12.23 8.09
C TRP A 792 -18.44 13.32 7.03
N LYS A 793 -17.28 13.36 6.36
CA LYS A 793 -16.97 14.33 5.31
C LYS A 793 -16.55 13.62 4.03
N TRP A 794 -17.03 14.13 2.89
CA TRP A 794 -16.50 13.79 1.58
C TRP A 794 -15.30 14.69 1.29
N ASN A 795 -14.12 14.09 1.12
CA ASN A 795 -12.95 14.86 0.73
C ASN A 795 -13.05 15.26 -0.74
N ARG A 796 -12.44 16.41 -1.09
CA ARG A 796 -12.27 16.83 -2.48
C ARG A 796 -11.03 16.13 -3.05
N ASN A 797 -11.25 15.18 -3.95
CA ASN A 797 -10.22 14.39 -4.64
C ASN A 797 -10.61 14.19 -6.11
N GLU A 798 -9.84 13.44 -6.91
CA GLU A 798 -10.15 13.25 -8.33
C GLU A 798 -11.45 12.46 -8.60
N GLN A 799 -11.82 11.55 -7.71
CA GLN A 799 -13.10 10.82 -7.76
C GLN A 799 -14.30 11.73 -7.46
N ASN A 800 -14.11 12.70 -6.57
CA ASN A 800 -15.10 13.70 -6.18
C ASN A 800 -14.51 15.12 -6.24
N PRO A 801 -14.33 15.70 -7.44
CA PRO A 801 -13.70 17.01 -7.61
C PRO A 801 -14.56 18.16 -7.06
N SER A 802 -15.82 17.86 -6.67
CA SER A 802 -16.73 18.78 -5.99
C SER A 802 -16.59 18.77 -4.46
N GLY A 803 -16.05 17.70 -3.88
CA GLY A 803 -16.09 17.44 -2.43
C GLY A 803 -17.50 17.19 -1.86
N LYS A 804 -18.56 17.16 -2.68
CA LYS A 804 -19.96 17.06 -2.22
C LYS A 804 -20.43 15.61 -2.10
N ALA A 805 -21.45 15.39 -1.28
CA ALA A 805 -22.04 14.09 -1.02
C ALA A 805 -22.42 13.33 -2.28
N THR A 806 -21.93 12.09 -2.36
CA THR A 806 -22.09 11.18 -3.50
C THR A 806 -22.10 9.74 -3.00
N ALA A 807 -22.94 8.88 -3.60
CA ALA A 807 -22.94 7.44 -3.35
C ALA A 807 -21.84 6.68 -4.12
N SER A 808 -20.86 7.39 -4.71
CA SER A 808 -19.72 6.79 -5.44
C SER A 808 -18.36 7.09 -4.79
N VAL A 809 -18.35 7.67 -3.58
CA VAL A 809 -17.18 7.81 -2.71
C VAL A 809 -17.70 7.71 -1.27
N VAL A 810 -17.15 6.80 -0.47
CA VAL A 810 -17.51 6.65 0.95
C VAL A 810 -16.98 7.87 1.74
N PRO A 811 -17.81 8.54 2.57
CA PRO A 811 -17.34 9.66 3.37
C PRO A 811 -16.55 9.19 4.60
N GLN A 812 -15.47 9.89 4.90
CA GLN A 812 -14.61 9.55 6.05
C GLN A 812 -15.24 10.07 7.34
N HIS A 813 -15.27 9.25 8.39
CA HIS A 813 -15.62 9.73 9.73
C HIS A 813 -14.59 10.78 10.17
N TRP A 814 -15.06 11.96 10.55
CA TRP A 814 -14.24 13.11 10.85
C TRP A 814 -14.34 13.46 12.33
N GLN A 815 -13.19 13.48 13.00
CA GLN A 815 -13.04 13.84 14.41
C GLN A 815 -11.75 14.68 14.55
N PRO A 816 -11.73 15.73 15.40
CA PRO A 816 -10.54 16.52 15.63
C PRO A 816 -9.49 15.73 16.42
N ASN A 817 -8.20 16.04 16.19
CA ASN A 817 -7.04 15.40 16.85
C ASN A 817 -7.05 15.51 18.40
N SER A 818 -7.93 16.33 18.98
CA SER A 818 -8.16 16.42 20.42
C SER A 818 -8.93 15.24 21.02
N GLY A 819 -9.46 14.32 20.20
CA GLY A 819 -10.25 13.17 20.66
C GLY A 819 -11.64 13.52 21.19
N LEU A 820 -12.03 14.80 21.16
CA LEU A 820 -13.36 15.27 21.60
C LEU A 820 -14.48 14.67 20.74
N VAL A 821 -15.69 14.66 21.28
CA VAL A 821 -16.93 14.23 20.63
C VAL A 821 -18.05 15.22 20.93
N MET A 822 -18.99 15.39 20.01
CA MET A 822 -20.14 16.30 20.17
C MET A 822 -21.29 15.61 20.91
N ALA A 823 -21.07 15.31 22.20
CA ALA A 823 -22.08 14.76 23.10
C ALA A 823 -23.01 15.85 23.64
N ASN A 824 -24.32 15.64 23.58
CA ASN A 824 -25.31 16.52 24.19
C ASN A 824 -25.51 16.18 25.68
N ASP A 825 -26.03 17.16 26.42
CA ASP A 825 -26.59 16.97 27.76
C ASP A 825 -27.77 16.00 27.72
N ILE A 826 -27.79 15.03 28.66
CA ILE A 826 -28.87 14.03 28.80
C ILE A 826 -29.59 14.35 30.11
N GLY A 827 -30.87 14.72 30.01
CA GLY A 827 -31.69 15.07 31.17
C GLY A 827 -32.16 13.84 31.96
N GLU A 828 -33.06 14.08 32.92
CA GLU A 828 -33.67 13.02 33.75
C GLU A 828 -34.58 12.06 32.95
N THR A 829 -35.00 12.45 31.74
CA THR A 829 -35.76 11.59 30.82
C THR A 829 -34.82 10.72 29.98
N PRO A 830 -35.12 9.42 29.79
CA PRO A 830 -34.32 8.55 28.93
C PRO A 830 -34.18 9.14 27.52
N PRO A 831 -32.97 9.13 26.91
CA PRO A 831 -32.76 9.73 25.59
C PRO A 831 -33.47 8.96 24.46
N GLU A 832 -34.01 7.77 24.73
CA GLU A 832 -34.87 7.01 23.81
C GLU A 832 -36.33 7.48 23.78
N GLU A 833 -36.79 8.18 24.83
CA GLU A 833 -38.16 8.73 24.92
C GLU A 833 -38.22 10.22 24.54
N SER A 834 -37.09 10.93 24.61
CA SER A 834 -36.99 12.34 24.22
C SER A 834 -37.15 12.56 22.71
N VAL A 835 -37.54 13.77 22.29
CA VAL A 835 -37.60 14.16 20.87
C VAL A 835 -36.27 14.81 20.46
N PRO A 836 -35.34 14.11 19.78
CA PRO A 836 -34.07 14.70 19.39
C PRO A 836 -34.25 15.75 18.30
N CYS A 837 -33.51 16.85 18.40
CA CYS A 837 -33.50 17.92 17.41
C CYS A 837 -32.06 18.37 17.09
N ILE A 838 -31.84 18.80 15.85
CA ILE A 838 -30.53 19.20 15.33
C ILE A 838 -30.72 20.27 14.24
N ALA A 839 -29.87 21.30 14.24
CA ALA A 839 -29.83 22.35 13.24
C ALA A 839 -28.37 22.79 12.98
N LEU A 840 -28.11 23.32 11.79
CA LEU A 840 -26.76 23.72 11.36
C LEU A 840 -26.72 25.19 10.98
N SER A 841 -25.65 25.90 11.34
CA SER A 841 -25.44 27.28 10.92
C SER A 841 -25.22 27.38 9.41
N LYS A 842 -25.61 28.50 8.80
CA LYS A 842 -25.56 28.76 7.35
C LYS A 842 -24.17 28.58 6.70
N ASN A 843 -23.11 28.65 7.52
CA ASN A 843 -21.71 28.52 7.13
C ASN A 843 -21.05 27.20 7.60
N ASP A 844 -21.85 26.19 7.98
CA ASP A 844 -21.42 24.85 8.42
C ASP A 844 -20.42 24.81 9.59
N SER A 845 -20.24 25.95 10.28
CA SER A 845 -19.20 26.14 11.30
C SER A 845 -19.70 25.77 12.71
N TYR A 846 -21.02 25.75 12.91
CA TYR A 846 -21.65 25.38 14.16
C TYR A 846 -22.82 24.44 13.91
N VAL A 847 -22.96 23.44 14.79
CA VAL A 847 -24.16 22.61 14.90
C VAL A 847 -24.76 22.83 16.28
N MET A 848 -26.08 22.82 16.36
CA MET A 848 -26.83 22.96 17.60
C MET A 848 -27.84 21.81 17.70
N SER A 849 -27.94 21.20 18.87
CA SER A 849 -28.83 20.05 19.10
C SER A 849 -29.32 19.97 20.54
N ALA A 850 -30.34 19.14 20.76
CA ALA A 850 -30.77 18.67 22.07
C ALA A 850 -31.31 17.24 21.97
N CYS A 851 -31.27 16.51 23.09
CA CYS A 851 -31.77 15.14 23.21
C CYS A 851 -32.46 14.95 24.58
N GLY A 852 -33.43 15.82 24.87
CA GLY A 852 -34.12 15.89 26.17
C GLY A 852 -33.45 16.83 27.19
N GLY A 853 -32.11 16.89 27.23
CA GLY A 853 -31.36 17.85 28.05
C GLY A 853 -31.25 19.26 27.43
N LYS A 854 -30.31 20.08 27.92
CA LYS A 854 -30.07 21.45 27.43
C LYS A 854 -29.74 21.53 25.95
N VAL A 855 -30.18 22.61 25.30
CA VAL A 855 -29.78 22.95 23.93
C VAL A 855 -28.30 23.30 23.92
N SER A 856 -27.52 22.57 23.14
CA SER A 856 -26.05 22.64 23.13
C SER A 856 -25.53 23.11 21.77
N LEU A 857 -24.67 24.12 21.75
CA LEU A 857 -24.02 24.65 20.55
C LEU A 857 -22.57 24.12 20.45
N PHE A 858 -22.22 23.46 19.36
CA PHE A 858 -20.91 22.86 19.12
C PHE A 858 -20.19 23.51 17.95
N ASN A 859 -18.86 23.62 18.05
CA ASN A 859 -18.00 24.07 16.97
C ASN A 859 -17.59 22.89 16.05
N MET A 860 -17.97 22.96 14.77
CA MET A 860 -17.78 21.88 13.76
C MET A 860 -16.31 21.61 13.35
N MET A 861 -15.36 22.40 13.85
CA MET A 861 -13.91 22.26 13.61
C MET A 861 -13.12 21.77 14.83
N THR A 862 -13.72 21.77 16.03
CA THR A 862 -13.04 21.38 17.28
C THR A 862 -13.84 20.45 18.17
N PHE A 863 -15.12 20.21 17.85
CA PHE A 863 -16.11 19.48 18.65
C PHE A 863 -16.29 20.00 20.09
N LYS A 864 -15.73 21.17 20.41
CA LYS A 864 -15.99 21.85 21.68
C LYS A 864 -17.42 22.37 21.71
N VAL A 865 -18.09 22.11 22.83
CA VAL A 865 -19.26 22.86 23.26
C VAL A 865 -18.83 24.33 23.43
N MET A 866 -19.60 25.25 22.87
CA MET A 866 -19.39 26.70 23.00
C MET A 866 -20.31 27.32 24.04
N THR A 867 -21.54 26.81 24.17
CA THR A 867 -22.50 27.17 25.22
C THR A 867 -23.59 26.08 25.30
N THR A 868 -24.24 25.98 26.45
CA THR A 868 -25.46 25.16 26.67
C THR A 868 -26.50 26.01 27.39
N PHE A 869 -27.71 26.08 26.86
CA PHE A 869 -28.78 26.96 27.33
C PHE A 869 -30.14 26.25 27.31
N MET A 870 -31.16 26.91 27.87
CA MET A 870 -32.54 26.39 27.98
C MET A 870 -32.63 24.95 28.53
N PRO A 871 -32.47 24.75 29.85
CA PRO A 871 -32.76 23.45 30.47
C PRO A 871 -34.27 23.12 30.37
N PRO A 872 -34.63 21.83 30.29
CA PRO A 872 -36.03 21.40 30.38
C PRO A 872 -36.58 21.57 31.82
N PRO A 873 -37.91 21.60 32.02
CA PRO A 873 -38.96 21.71 31.00
C PRO A 873 -39.25 23.16 30.57
N PRO A 874 -39.83 23.38 29.37
CA PRO A 874 -40.26 22.37 28.40
C PRO A 874 -39.08 21.81 27.60
N ALA A 875 -39.22 20.59 27.09
CA ALA A 875 -38.24 20.02 26.16
C ALA A 875 -38.30 20.73 24.79
N SER A 876 -37.15 20.83 24.12
CA SER A 876 -37.07 21.32 22.74
C SER A 876 -37.22 20.17 21.73
N THR A 877 -38.02 20.39 20.70
CA THR A 877 -38.48 19.37 19.75
C THR A 877 -38.02 19.63 18.31
N PHE A 878 -37.74 20.89 17.99
CA PHE A 878 -37.27 21.31 16.67
C PHE A 878 -36.41 22.58 16.78
N LEU A 879 -35.46 22.75 15.87
CA LEU A 879 -34.49 23.84 15.88
C LEU A 879 -34.33 24.42 14.47
N ALA A 880 -34.26 25.74 14.34
CA ALA A 880 -33.97 26.42 13.07
C ALA A 880 -33.19 27.73 13.28
N PHE A 881 -32.07 27.90 12.57
CA PHE A 881 -31.34 29.17 12.53
C PHE A 881 -32.08 30.21 11.66
N HIS A 882 -32.07 31.47 12.07
CA HIS A 882 -32.64 32.57 11.29
C HIS A 882 -31.75 32.84 10.04
N PRO A 883 -32.31 32.94 8.81
CA PRO A 883 -31.54 32.90 7.57
C PRO A 883 -30.62 34.11 7.34
N GLN A 884 -30.80 35.21 8.07
CA GLN A 884 -29.97 36.42 8.00
C GLN A 884 -29.05 36.61 9.22
N ASP A 885 -29.40 36.04 10.38
CA ASP A 885 -28.70 36.32 11.65
C ASP A 885 -28.49 35.01 12.42
N ASN A 886 -27.26 34.48 12.38
CA ASN A 886 -26.89 33.26 13.09
C ASN A 886 -27.01 33.36 14.62
N ASN A 887 -27.17 34.56 15.20
CA ASN A 887 -27.41 34.74 16.63
C ASN A 887 -28.88 34.44 17.01
N ILE A 888 -29.82 34.56 16.07
CA ILE A 888 -31.25 34.33 16.29
C ILE A 888 -31.63 32.91 15.87
N ILE A 889 -32.36 32.23 16.75
CA ILE A 889 -32.77 30.83 16.57
C ILE A 889 -34.24 30.70 16.94
N ALA A 890 -35.00 29.97 16.11
CA ALA A 890 -36.34 29.50 16.45
C ALA A 890 -36.25 28.08 17.03
N ILE A 891 -36.81 27.90 18.22
CA ILE A 891 -36.79 26.67 19.00
C ILE A 891 -38.24 26.24 19.21
N GLY A 892 -38.62 25.11 18.64
CA GLY A 892 -39.92 24.49 18.84
C GLY A 892 -39.92 23.70 20.15
N MET A 893 -41.01 23.77 20.91
CA MET A 893 -41.12 23.17 22.25
C MET A 893 -42.24 22.10 22.32
N GLU A 894 -42.14 21.21 23.31
CA GLU A 894 -43.18 20.21 23.59
C GLU A 894 -44.49 20.88 24.08
N ASP A 895 -44.40 22.05 24.72
CA ASP A 895 -45.54 22.82 25.27
C ASP A 895 -46.37 23.60 24.22
N SER A 896 -46.22 23.28 22.93
CA SER A 896 -46.79 23.97 21.76
C SER A 896 -46.29 25.39 21.46
N THR A 897 -45.32 25.92 22.23
CA THR A 897 -44.74 27.24 21.98
C THR A 897 -43.55 27.17 21.02
N ILE A 898 -43.23 28.31 20.40
CA ILE A 898 -41.97 28.53 19.68
C ILE A 898 -41.23 29.64 20.38
N HIS A 899 -40.02 29.37 20.85
CA HIS A 899 -39.14 30.38 21.43
C HIS A 899 -38.24 30.97 20.34
N ILE A 900 -38.29 32.28 20.14
CA ILE A 900 -37.29 33.01 19.36
C ILE A 900 -36.23 33.49 20.32
N TYR A 901 -35.02 32.96 20.20
CA TYR A 901 -33.96 33.05 21.19
C TYR A 901 -32.68 33.63 20.58
N ASN A 902 -31.89 34.35 21.38
CA ASN A 902 -30.68 35.05 20.99
C ASN A 902 -29.45 34.51 21.71
N VAL A 903 -28.70 33.63 21.03
CA VAL A 903 -27.56 32.89 21.61
C VAL A 903 -26.45 33.80 22.11
N ARG A 904 -26.32 35.02 21.56
CA ARG A 904 -25.24 35.95 21.93
C ARG A 904 -25.43 36.60 23.30
N VAL A 905 -26.66 36.63 23.83
CA VAL A 905 -26.99 37.28 25.11
C VAL A 905 -27.69 36.35 26.11
N ASP A 906 -27.98 35.09 25.73
CA ASP A 906 -28.70 34.11 26.54
C ASP A 906 -30.15 34.51 26.89
N GLU A 907 -30.86 35.13 25.93
CA GLU A 907 -32.22 35.65 26.15
C GLU A 907 -33.24 35.17 25.09
N VAL A 908 -34.46 34.89 25.56
CA VAL A 908 -35.63 34.64 24.72
C VAL A 908 -36.24 35.98 24.30
N LYS A 909 -36.08 36.38 23.04
CA LYS A 909 -36.64 37.62 22.48
C LYS A 909 -38.16 37.63 22.49
N ILE A 910 -38.80 36.53 22.10
CA ILE A 910 -40.27 36.39 22.09
C ILE A 910 -40.71 34.92 22.11
N ARG A 911 -41.90 34.65 22.67
CA ARG A 911 -42.56 33.33 22.69
C ARG A 911 -43.81 33.35 21.82
N LEU A 912 -43.81 32.61 20.72
CA LEU A 912 -44.94 32.49 19.81
C LEU A 912 -45.89 31.39 20.31
N LYS A 913 -47.20 31.68 20.30
CA LYS A 913 -48.27 30.74 20.70
C LYS A 913 -49.32 30.64 19.61
N GLY A 914 -49.65 29.43 19.17
CA GLY A 914 -50.60 29.26 18.06
C GLY A 914 -50.86 27.84 17.56
N HIS A 915 -50.12 26.84 18.07
CA HIS A 915 -50.45 25.42 17.94
C HIS A 915 -51.16 24.93 19.22
N GLN A 916 -51.75 23.74 19.17
CA GLN A 916 -52.43 23.07 20.29
C GLN A 916 -51.67 21.85 20.84
N LYS A 917 -50.61 21.43 20.15
CA LYS A 917 -49.70 20.34 20.52
C LYS A 917 -48.26 20.76 20.21
N ARG A 918 -47.29 19.95 20.63
CA ARG A 918 -45.85 20.15 20.39
C ARG A 918 -45.53 20.62 18.97
N ILE A 919 -44.51 21.45 18.86
CA ILE A 919 -43.95 21.83 17.57
C ILE A 919 -43.23 20.62 16.96
N THR A 920 -43.37 20.45 15.65
CA THR A 920 -42.87 19.30 14.89
C THR A 920 -42.06 19.70 13.65
N GLY A 921 -42.11 20.96 13.23
CA GLY A 921 -41.26 21.50 12.17
C GLY A 921 -41.21 23.03 12.21
N LEU A 922 -40.09 23.58 11.75
CA LEU A 922 -39.84 25.02 11.59
C LEU A 922 -39.06 25.24 10.29
N ALA A 923 -39.53 26.15 9.43
CA ALA A 923 -38.86 26.50 8.18
C ALA A 923 -39.00 28.00 7.90
N PHE A 924 -37.90 28.69 7.61
CA PHE A 924 -37.88 30.10 7.24
C PHE A 924 -37.91 30.29 5.72
N SER A 925 -38.64 31.29 5.23
CA SER A 925 -38.49 31.87 3.89
C SER A 925 -38.02 33.32 4.00
N ASN A 926 -36.89 33.60 3.36
CA ASN A 926 -36.29 34.92 3.27
C ASN A 926 -36.83 35.72 2.07
N SER A 927 -37.45 35.07 1.08
CA SER A 927 -38.14 35.76 -0.03
C SER A 927 -39.49 36.34 0.40
N LEU A 928 -40.18 35.67 1.32
CA LEU A 928 -41.51 36.04 1.80
C LEU A 928 -41.52 36.72 3.18
N HIS A 929 -40.36 36.81 3.85
CA HIS A 929 -40.22 37.30 5.23
C HIS A 929 -41.19 36.60 6.21
N ILE A 930 -41.14 35.26 6.21
CA ILE A 930 -41.96 34.41 7.07
C ILE A 930 -41.17 33.25 7.72
N LEU A 931 -41.59 32.92 8.94
CA LEU A 931 -41.37 31.60 9.53
C LEU A 931 -42.66 30.79 9.36
N VAL A 932 -42.53 29.53 8.95
CA VAL A 932 -43.63 28.55 8.94
C VAL A 932 -43.34 27.50 10.00
N SER A 933 -44.31 27.22 10.86
CA SER A 933 -44.24 26.17 11.86
C SER A 933 -45.32 25.12 11.62
N SER A 934 -45.00 23.87 11.93
CA SER A 934 -45.95 22.76 11.93
C SER A 934 -46.03 22.10 13.31
N GLY A 935 -47.23 21.72 13.74
CA GLY A 935 -47.48 21.08 15.03
C GLY A 935 -47.97 19.63 14.88
N ALA A 936 -47.91 18.88 15.98
CA ALA A 936 -48.52 17.54 16.05
C ALA A 936 -50.07 17.57 16.05
N ASP A 937 -50.65 18.77 15.91
CA ASP A 937 -52.07 19.09 15.72
C ASP A 937 -52.50 19.10 14.25
N ALA A 938 -51.60 18.70 13.33
CA ALA A 938 -51.79 18.77 11.88
C ALA A 938 -52.15 20.18 11.39
N GLN A 939 -51.67 21.23 12.07
CA GLN A 939 -51.76 22.61 11.60
C GLN A 939 -50.42 23.16 11.13
N LEU A 940 -50.50 24.17 10.27
CA LEU A 940 -49.41 25.06 9.87
C LEU A 940 -49.72 26.48 10.37
N CYS A 941 -48.79 27.11 11.07
CA CYS A 941 -48.86 28.53 11.39
C CYS A 941 -47.81 29.31 10.59
N VAL A 942 -48.18 30.50 10.11
CA VAL A 942 -47.28 31.44 9.44
C VAL A 942 -47.06 32.66 10.32
N TRP A 943 -45.81 33.03 10.50
CA TRP A 943 -45.36 34.13 11.35
C TRP A 943 -44.55 35.13 10.51
N ALA A 944 -44.66 36.42 10.81
CA ALA A 944 -43.76 37.44 10.27
C ALA A 944 -42.33 37.24 10.83
N THR A 945 -41.25 37.43 10.06
CA THR A 945 -39.88 37.38 10.61
C THR A 945 -39.42 38.70 11.23
N ASP A 946 -40.12 39.77 10.89
CA ASP A 946 -39.90 41.15 11.28
C ASP A 946 -40.68 41.50 12.57
N SER A 947 -42.00 41.27 12.61
CA SER A 947 -42.83 41.52 13.80
C SER A 947 -43.08 40.30 14.69
N TRP A 948 -42.80 39.08 14.20
CA TRP A 948 -43.13 37.80 14.85
C TRP A 948 -44.64 37.52 15.06
N GLU A 949 -45.52 38.33 14.47
CA GLU A 949 -46.96 38.17 14.54
C GLU A 949 -47.48 37.00 13.66
N LYS A 950 -48.57 36.35 14.09
CA LYS A 950 -49.19 35.23 13.35
C LYS A 950 -49.99 35.74 12.15
N LYS A 951 -49.39 35.69 10.96
CA LYS A 951 -50.00 36.05 9.66
C LYS A 951 -51.16 35.12 9.27
N LYS A 952 -51.05 33.80 9.50
CA LYS A 952 -52.08 32.81 9.10
C LYS A 952 -52.02 31.51 9.92
N SER A 953 -53.14 30.78 9.97
CA SER A 953 -53.23 29.37 10.40
C SER A 953 -53.90 28.57 9.29
N VAL A 954 -53.39 27.38 8.96
CA VAL A 954 -53.97 26.47 7.96
C VAL A 954 -53.96 25.05 8.52
N ALA A 955 -55.13 24.42 8.61
CA ALA A 955 -55.22 23.00 8.95
C ALA A 955 -54.89 22.14 7.74
N ILE A 956 -54.16 21.05 7.96
CA ILE A 956 -53.87 20.04 6.93
C ILE A 956 -55.12 19.21 6.72
N GLN A 957 -55.62 19.13 5.48
CA GLN A 957 -56.78 18.33 5.15
C GLN A 957 -56.45 16.84 5.30
N MET A 958 -57.01 16.19 6.31
CA MET A 958 -56.80 14.78 6.59
C MET A 958 -57.67 13.86 5.71
N PRO A 959 -57.24 12.62 5.43
CA PRO A 959 -58.11 11.58 4.86
C PRO A 959 -59.32 11.32 5.76
N ALA A 960 -60.46 10.96 5.15
CA ALA A 960 -61.72 10.71 5.87
C ALA A 960 -61.54 9.65 6.97
N GLY A 961 -62.08 9.93 8.16
CA GLY A 961 -62.01 9.04 9.32
C GLY A 961 -60.72 9.11 10.15
N LYS A 962 -59.68 9.83 9.71
CA LYS A 962 -58.48 10.09 10.54
C LYS A 962 -58.60 11.37 11.35
N THR A 963 -58.06 11.35 12.58
CA THR A 963 -57.98 12.52 13.46
C THR A 963 -56.89 13.50 12.98
N PRO A 964 -57.03 14.82 13.22
CA PRO A 964 -55.99 15.81 12.97
C PRO A 964 -54.90 15.69 14.05
N SER A 965 -54.03 14.69 13.88
CA SER A 965 -52.94 14.39 14.80
C SER A 965 -51.86 13.62 14.08
N GLY A 966 -50.60 14.03 14.25
CA GLY A 966 -49.44 13.33 13.71
C GLY A 966 -48.26 14.28 13.47
N ASP A 967 -47.06 13.70 13.47
CA ASP A 967 -45.82 14.47 13.39
C ASP A 967 -45.66 15.07 11.98
N THR A 968 -45.75 16.41 11.89
CA THR A 968 -45.71 17.13 10.60
C THR A 968 -44.33 17.75 10.38
N ARG A 969 -43.74 17.59 9.19
CA ARG A 969 -42.51 18.30 8.78
C ARG A 969 -42.80 19.29 7.66
N VAL A 970 -42.02 20.38 7.64
CA VAL A 970 -42.10 21.45 6.64
C VAL A 970 -40.71 21.79 6.11
N GLN A 971 -40.61 22.05 4.81
CA GLN A 971 -39.36 22.42 4.14
C GLN A 971 -39.64 23.32 2.94
N PHE A 972 -38.86 24.40 2.79
CA PHE A 972 -38.94 25.25 1.59
C PHE A 972 -38.18 24.65 0.40
N ASN A 973 -38.70 24.87 -0.80
CA ASN A 973 -37.98 24.76 -2.06
C ASN A 973 -36.83 25.79 -2.09
N SER A 974 -35.83 25.55 -2.94
CA SER A 974 -34.80 26.53 -3.33
C SER A 974 -35.34 27.92 -3.70
N ASP A 975 -36.54 28.02 -4.28
CA ASP A 975 -37.23 29.29 -4.60
C ASP A 975 -37.79 30.03 -3.38
N GLN A 976 -37.86 29.38 -2.22
CA GLN A 976 -38.44 29.84 -0.96
C GLN A 976 -39.91 30.32 -1.04
N ASN A 977 -40.59 29.96 -2.13
CA ASN A 977 -41.98 30.30 -2.43
C ASN A 977 -42.88 29.05 -2.45
N ARG A 978 -42.34 27.86 -2.75
CA ARG A 978 -43.03 26.58 -2.55
C ARG A 978 -42.63 25.92 -1.23
N LEU A 979 -43.61 25.41 -0.48
CA LEU A 979 -43.43 24.69 0.77
C LEU A 979 -43.82 23.21 0.59
N LEU A 980 -42.88 22.30 0.84
CA LEU A 980 -43.16 20.88 1.03
C LEU A 980 -43.71 20.69 2.46
N VAL A 981 -44.86 20.03 2.55
CA VAL A 981 -45.51 19.65 3.80
C VAL A 981 -45.62 18.12 3.82
N VAL A 982 -45.09 17.51 4.88
CA VAL A 982 -44.99 16.06 5.01
C VAL A 982 -45.72 15.65 6.29
N HIS A 983 -46.69 14.76 6.15
CA HIS A 983 -47.41 14.13 7.23
C HIS A 983 -47.37 12.62 7.04
N GLU A 984 -47.52 11.83 8.12
CA GLU A 984 -47.53 10.35 8.04
C GLU A 984 -48.56 9.80 7.03
N THR A 985 -49.60 10.58 6.70
CA THR A 985 -50.68 10.20 5.78
C THR A 985 -50.56 10.79 4.39
N GLN A 986 -49.66 11.75 4.11
CA GLN A 986 -49.59 12.44 2.83
C GLN A 986 -48.38 13.37 2.68
N ILE A 987 -47.97 13.58 1.43
CA ILE A 987 -47.09 14.67 1.03
C ILE A 987 -47.91 15.70 0.26
N ALA A 988 -47.64 16.97 0.47
CA ALA A 988 -48.28 18.05 -0.25
C ALA A 988 -47.28 19.18 -0.55
N ILE A 989 -47.48 19.89 -1.65
CA ILE A 989 -46.73 21.11 -1.99
C ILE A 989 -47.71 22.28 -1.97
N TYR A 990 -47.35 23.33 -1.23
CA TYR A 990 -48.13 24.55 -1.06
C TYR A 990 -47.42 25.75 -1.70
N ASP A 991 -48.19 26.69 -2.26
CA ASP A 991 -47.77 28.08 -2.47
C ASP A 991 -47.67 28.72 -1.09
N ALA A 992 -46.47 29.06 -0.64
CA ALA A 992 -46.21 29.59 0.70
C ALA A 992 -46.60 31.06 0.86
N SER A 993 -46.75 31.81 -0.25
CA SER A 993 -47.21 33.21 -0.20
C SER A 993 -48.69 33.30 0.17
N LYS A 994 -49.48 32.30 -0.27
CA LYS A 994 -50.92 32.20 0.03
C LYS A 994 -51.25 31.17 1.09
N MET A 995 -50.38 30.18 1.32
CA MET A 995 -50.68 28.90 1.95
C MET A 995 -51.87 28.17 1.31
N GLU A 996 -51.79 28.02 -0.01
CA GLU A 996 -52.72 27.24 -0.84
C GLU A 996 -52.04 25.95 -1.31
N ARG A 997 -52.72 24.80 -1.21
CA ARG A 997 -52.16 23.51 -1.63
C ARG A 997 -52.21 23.39 -3.15
N ILE A 998 -51.04 23.34 -3.79
CA ILE A 998 -50.90 23.14 -5.23
C ILE A 998 -51.07 21.65 -5.58
N TYR A 999 -50.34 20.78 -4.86
CA TYR A 999 -50.32 19.34 -5.11
C TYR A 999 -50.47 18.53 -3.82
N GLN A 1000 -50.99 17.31 -3.96
CA GLN A 1000 -51.17 16.35 -2.88
C GLN A 1000 -50.89 14.94 -3.40
N TRP A 1001 -50.22 14.12 -2.61
CA TRP A 1001 -50.05 12.69 -2.84
C TRP A 1001 -50.30 11.94 -1.53
N ILE A 1002 -51.04 10.83 -1.60
CA ILE A 1002 -51.48 10.01 -0.47
C ILE A 1002 -50.97 8.58 -0.68
N PRO A 1003 -50.44 7.90 0.36
CA PRO A 1003 -50.06 6.49 0.31
C PRO A 1003 -51.15 5.59 -0.26
N GLN A 1004 -50.81 4.79 -1.29
CA GLN A 1004 -51.72 3.89 -1.98
C GLN A 1004 -50.96 2.77 -2.71
N GLY A 1005 -51.65 1.65 -2.98
CA GLY A 1005 -51.07 0.52 -3.71
C GLY A 1005 -49.85 -0.07 -3.02
N THR A 1006 -48.76 -0.24 -3.78
CA THR A 1006 -47.46 -0.75 -3.29
C THR A 1006 -46.67 0.23 -2.40
N LEU A 1007 -47.20 1.43 -2.17
CA LEU A 1007 -46.69 2.44 -1.25
C LEU A 1007 -47.81 2.87 -0.28
N SER A 1008 -48.41 1.90 0.41
CA SER A 1008 -49.56 2.09 1.32
C SER A 1008 -49.18 2.28 2.79
N ALA A 1009 -47.91 2.08 3.16
CA ALA A 1009 -47.40 2.32 4.50
C ALA A 1009 -47.40 3.82 4.87
N ALA A 1010 -47.19 4.12 6.16
CA ALA A 1010 -47.08 5.50 6.64
C ALA A 1010 -45.77 6.15 6.16
N ILE A 1011 -45.80 7.45 5.91
CA ILE A 1011 -44.63 8.23 5.48
C ILE A 1011 -43.79 8.56 6.71
N SER A 1012 -42.54 8.08 6.76
CA SER A 1012 -41.63 8.30 7.90
C SER A 1012 -40.81 9.59 7.76
N HIS A 1013 -40.46 9.97 6.53
CA HIS A 1013 -39.81 11.25 6.21
C HIS A 1013 -39.96 11.59 4.73
N ALA A 1014 -39.91 12.87 4.36
CA ALA A 1014 -39.70 13.29 2.97
C ALA A 1014 -38.99 14.64 2.90
N SER A 1015 -38.26 14.88 1.80
CA SER A 1015 -37.40 16.06 1.61
C SER A 1015 -37.18 16.35 0.12
N TYR A 1016 -36.98 17.62 -0.23
CA TYR A 1016 -36.51 18.02 -1.55
C TYR A 1016 -35.08 17.53 -1.82
N SER A 1017 -34.83 17.20 -3.08
CA SER A 1017 -33.48 17.15 -3.68
C SER A 1017 -32.75 18.48 -3.55
N CYS A 1018 -31.41 18.48 -3.65
CA CYS A 1018 -30.61 19.70 -3.51
C CYS A 1018 -30.70 20.67 -4.70
N ASN A 1019 -31.30 20.25 -5.82
CA ASN A 1019 -31.73 21.11 -6.94
C ASN A 1019 -33.24 21.41 -6.89
N SER A 1020 -33.94 20.85 -5.90
CA SER A 1020 -35.39 20.91 -5.66
C SER A 1020 -36.30 20.49 -6.81
N GLN A 1021 -35.79 19.77 -7.81
CA GLN A 1021 -36.57 19.21 -8.93
C GLN A 1021 -37.30 17.90 -8.60
N LEU A 1022 -36.85 17.22 -7.53
CA LEU A 1022 -37.42 15.97 -7.02
C LEU A 1022 -37.74 16.06 -5.52
N VAL A 1023 -38.73 15.28 -5.08
CA VAL A 1023 -39.03 15.00 -3.67
C VAL A 1023 -38.77 13.52 -3.38
N PHE A 1024 -37.94 13.24 -2.40
CA PHE A 1024 -37.67 11.88 -1.91
C PHE A 1024 -38.52 11.62 -0.67
N ALA A 1025 -39.17 10.46 -0.60
CA ALA A 1025 -40.01 10.05 0.53
C ALA A 1025 -39.66 8.63 1.01
N ALA A 1026 -39.50 8.45 2.31
CA ALA A 1026 -39.29 7.16 2.95
C ALA A 1026 -40.56 6.73 3.71
N PHE A 1027 -40.80 5.43 3.75
CA PHE A 1027 -41.99 4.82 4.35
C PHE A 1027 -41.61 3.94 5.55
N THR A 1028 -42.58 3.64 6.43
CA THR A 1028 -42.33 2.83 7.65
C THR A 1028 -42.04 1.35 7.38
N ASP A 1029 -42.33 0.86 6.18
CA ASP A 1029 -42.02 -0.49 5.70
C ASP A 1029 -40.67 -0.61 4.96
N GLY A 1030 -39.93 0.50 4.88
CA GLY A 1030 -38.65 0.58 4.17
C GLY A 1030 -38.78 0.69 2.65
N ASN A 1031 -39.93 1.02 2.08
CA ASN A 1031 -39.95 1.56 0.71
C ASN A 1031 -39.40 3.00 0.69
N VAL A 1032 -38.84 3.40 -0.45
CA VAL A 1032 -38.52 4.80 -0.79
C VAL A 1032 -39.16 5.14 -2.14
N ALA A 1033 -39.78 6.31 -2.22
CA ALA A 1033 -40.38 6.85 -3.44
C ALA A 1033 -39.68 8.13 -3.87
N ILE A 1034 -39.55 8.32 -5.19
CA ILE A 1034 -39.01 9.53 -5.81
C ILE A 1034 -40.12 10.15 -6.64
N PHE A 1035 -40.52 11.36 -6.27
CA PHE A 1035 -41.53 12.16 -6.95
C PHE A 1035 -40.89 13.33 -7.69
N ASP A 1036 -41.57 13.77 -8.74
CA ASP A 1036 -41.34 15.02 -9.44
C ASP A 1036 -41.85 16.21 -8.60
N ALA A 1037 -41.02 17.24 -8.37
CA ALA A 1037 -41.38 18.38 -7.52
C ALA A 1037 -42.36 19.38 -8.17
N ASP A 1038 -42.55 19.32 -9.49
CA ASP A 1038 -43.46 20.22 -10.21
C ASP A 1038 -44.90 19.70 -10.28
N ASN A 1039 -45.18 18.49 -9.80
CA ASN A 1039 -46.53 17.87 -9.85
C ASN A 1039 -46.78 16.70 -8.87
N LEU A 1040 -45.81 16.28 -8.05
CA LEU A 1040 -45.86 15.08 -7.19
C LEU A 1040 -46.17 13.76 -7.93
N ARG A 1041 -45.84 13.67 -9.23
CA ARG A 1041 -45.91 12.40 -9.97
C ARG A 1041 -44.78 11.47 -9.53
N LEU A 1042 -45.13 10.23 -9.16
CA LEU A 1042 -44.17 9.18 -8.86
C LEU A 1042 -43.32 8.88 -10.11
N ARG A 1043 -42.00 8.94 -9.97
CA ARG A 1043 -41.00 8.65 -11.02
C ARG A 1043 -40.33 7.29 -10.80
N CYS A 1044 -40.01 6.96 -9.55
CA CYS A 1044 -39.30 5.73 -9.20
C CYS A 1044 -39.71 5.26 -7.79
N ARG A 1045 -39.72 3.93 -7.59
CA ARG A 1045 -39.88 3.27 -6.29
C ARG A 1045 -38.67 2.37 -6.04
N ILE A 1046 -38.10 2.44 -4.84
CA ILE A 1046 -37.07 1.53 -4.33
C ILE A 1046 -37.71 0.70 -3.23
N ALA A 1047 -37.70 -0.63 -3.37
CA ALA A 1047 -38.20 -1.54 -2.34
C ALA A 1047 -37.16 -1.80 -1.24
N SER A 1048 -37.60 -2.11 -0.02
CA SER A 1048 -36.71 -2.49 1.09
C SER A 1048 -35.84 -3.70 0.75
N SER A 1049 -36.36 -4.67 -0.01
CA SER A 1049 -35.61 -5.82 -0.53
C SER A 1049 -34.35 -5.44 -1.33
N ALA A 1050 -34.31 -4.22 -1.88
CA ALA A 1050 -33.23 -3.77 -2.73
C ALA A 1050 -32.00 -3.31 -1.91
N TYR A 1051 -32.13 -3.05 -0.60
CA TYR A 1051 -31.00 -2.66 0.27
C TYR A 1051 -30.94 -3.36 1.64
N MET A 1052 -32.04 -3.94 2.12
CA MET A 1052 -32.08 -4.66 3.40
C MET A 1052 -31.75 -6.14 3.17
N SER A 1053 -30.57 -6.56 3.63
CA SER A 1053 -30.18 -7.98 3.59
C SER A 1053 -31.15 -8.85 4.41
N THR A 1054 -31.43 -10.07 3.94
CA THR A 1054 -32.25 -11.06 4.67
C THR A 1054 -31.64 -11.50 6.01
N THR A 1055 -30.34 -11.27 6.21
CA THR A 1055 -29.65 -11.46 7.51
C THR A 1055 -29.77 -10.26 8.47
N ALA A 1056 -30.37 -9.14 8.07
CA ALA A 1056 -30.34 -7.87 8.80
C ALA A 1056 -31.68 -7.47 9.47
N ILE A 1057 -32.53 -8.45 9.84
CA ILE A 1057 -33.86 -8.21 10.43
C ILE A 1057 -33.80 -7.35 11.72
N ASN A 1058 -32.68 -7.33 12.45
CA ASN A 1058 -32.52 -6.62 13.73
C ASN A 1058 -31.60 -5.37 13.70
N ARG A 1059 -31.28 -4.77 12.53
CA ARG A 1059 -30.48 -3.52 12.47
C ARG A 1059 -31.05 -2.48 11.48
N PRO A 1060 -31.30 -1.23 11.89
CA PRO A 1060 -31.85 -0.20 11.01
C PRO A 1060 -30.80 0.32 10.01
N SER A 1061 -31.00 0.01 8.73
CA SER A 1061 -30.22 0.55 7.62
C SER A 1061 -30.88 1.81 7.07
N PHE A 1062 -30.14 2.92 7.03
CA PHE A 1062 -30.64 4.22 6.59
C PHE A 1062 -30.18 4.53 5.16
N LEU A 1063 -31.12 4.71 4.24
CA LEU A 1063 -30.82 5.03 2.84
C LEU A 1063 -30.65 6.54 2.66
N VAL A 1064 -29.41 6.99 2.42
CA VAL A 1064 -29.09 8.42 2.28
C VAL A 1064 -29.02 8.83 0.80
N SER A 1065 -30.17 9.07 0.19
CA SER A 1065 -30.28 9.40 -1.24
C SER A 1065 -30.02 10.87 -1.54
N ARG A 1066 -28.92 11.16 -2.24
CA ARG A 1066 -28.71 12.42 -2.98
C ARG A 1066 -28.45 12.12 -4.46
N ALA A 1067 -29.47 12.27 -5.29
CA ALA A 1067 -29.30 12.33 -6.74
C ALA A 1067 -28.61 13.64 -7.17
N ARG A 1068 -28.03 13.65 -8.38
CA ARG A 1068 -27.55 14.85 -9.06
C ARG A 1068 -28.72 15.66 -9.63
#